data_AF-A0A520MPA3-F1
#
_entry.id   AF-A0A520MPA3-F1
#
_cell.length_a   1.000
_cell.length_b   1.000
_cell.length_c   1.000
_cell.angle_alpha   90.00
_cell.angle_beta   90.00
_cell.angle_gamma   90.00
#
_symmetry.space_group_name_H-M   'P 1'
#
loop_
_entity.id
_entity.type
_entity.pdbx_description
1 polymer ?
#
loop_
_entity_poly.entity_id
_entity_poly.type
_entity_poly.pdbx_seq_one_letter_code
_entity_poly.pdbx_strand_id
1 'polypeptide(L)'
;MALATLIAVSSTWVFASIDKTNAPIVQPGAPGQPSQTLDAGTALAIADSSYTSADVHFMQGMIHHHHQALLMSRLASDRTNNENILDLAGRIDVSQEDEITLMQDWLKERSEKVPDPTDHHSGHMSHGMVGMATEEQMTNLANSKSIDFDELFLSLMITHHDGAIKMVKELRDQPGSAYDPLLNEFASDVANDQAVEIERMNELLVGLSSDPRAGLAPGLFDAEEAILNLELVVSQRKPPGFYDPNNPAARGSAALENEVDKEDKPKTTEKSANALRYPMLSFSNTDMAFSDDLLVTGSYHGFNMYQLKDSGIPNLVSSVVCPGGQGDVSIVGDLLIMSVEQTRGRLDCGLQGVSEDISDERFRGIRIFDISDLALPVQVGAVQTCRGSHTHSVVSGPDADGKILVYNSGTSSVRKEEELENCIDGTPGDDRTALFRIDVIEIPVDDPSKSRIIDSPTVFADPETGALAGLWRGGDHGDDTQETYRTDQCHDITVFPSANLAAGACSGNGILFDITDPRKPTRIDAVTDSGFAYWHSATFNNDGTKILFTDEWGGGGRARCRAWDPVTWGADAIYDIVDQKLEFKGNYKIPAPQLETENCVAHNGSIIPVPGRDIFIQAWYQGGISVIDFTDSTNPIEIAYFDRGPIHEKELLTGGFWSVYYYQGAIYGTEIARGLDVLKLLPSEFLSANEIAAAALAYPTMGPRKLFNPQQQIPMAWPDMPIVASAYVDQFERAEAISSVTAVNVRELLSQLAGLIKANKSSEVGEVISSIKKEMKSVTADQTTVDRFQRTLEGIASQSLASI
;
A
#
# COMPACT_ATOMS: atom_id res chain seq x y z
N MET A 1 -49.84 42.61 -54.50
CA MET A 1 -48.40 42.56 -54.84
C MET A 1 -47.68 43.62 -54.02
N ALA A 2 -47.00 43.21 -52.96
CA ALA A 2 -45.95 43.98 -52.29
C ALA A 2 -45.12 42.98 -51.46
N LEU A 3 -43.83 42.90 -51.78
CA LEU A 3 -42.81 42.06 -51.14
C LEU A 3 -42.65 42.47 -49.66
N ALA A 4 -42.62 41.49 -48.76
CA ALA A 4 -42.21 41.66 -47.37
C ALA A 4 -40.80 41.08 -47.20
N THR A 5 -39.86 41.94 -46.82
CA THR A 5 -38.46 41.61 -46.53
C THR A 5 -38.37 41.12 -45.08
N LEU A 6 -37.98 39.85 -44.87
CA LEU A 6 -37.67 39.32 -43.55
C LEU A 6 -36.15 39.42 -43.31
N ILE A 7 -35.75 40.17 -42.28
CA ILE A 7 -34.37 40.26 -41.81
C ILE A 7 -34.18 39.14 -40.78
N ALA A 8 -33.34 38.16 -41.10
CA ALA A 8 -32.91 37.12 -40.17
C ALA A 8 -31.65 37.60 -39.43
N VAL A 9 -31.73 37.71 -38.10
CA VAL A 9 -30.59 37.96 -37.23
C VAL A 9 -29.99 36.59 -36.87
N SER A 10 -28.81 36.29 -37.41
CA SER A 10 -28.04 35.10 -37.05
C SER A 10 -27.22 35.38 -35.79
N SER A 11 -27.60 34.78 -34.67
CA SER A 11 -26.80 34.71 -33.44
C SER A 11 -25.70 33.66 -33.62
N THR A 12 -24.50 34.11 -33.95
CA THR A 12 -23.27 33.30 -33.91
C THR A 12 -22.89 33.04 -32.46
N TRP A 13 -23.06 31.79 -32.01
CA TRP A 13 -22.43 31.28 -30.80
C TRP A 13 -20.94 31.13 -31.05
N VAL A 14 -20.14 31.98 -30.41
CA VAL A 14 -18.68 31.79 -30.34
C VAL A 14 -18.45 30.70 -29.30
N PHE A 15 -18.21 29.47 -29.76
CA PHE A 15 -17.57 28.46 -28.94
C PHE A 15 -16.12 28.89 -28.75
N ALA A 16 -15.78 29.39 -27.57
CA ALA A 16 -14.40 29.47 -27.13
C ALA A 16 -13.88 28.02 -27.08
N SER A 17 -12.94 27.68 -27.97
CA SER A 17 -12.19 26.42 -27.85
C SER A 17 -11.37 26.50 -26.57
N ILE A 18 -11.67 25.60 -25.62
CA ILE A 18 -10.79 25.29 -24.51
C ILE A 18 -9.57 24.62 -25.14
N ASP A 19 -8.43 25.29 -25.15
CA ASP A 19 -7.15 24.65 -25.48
C ASP A 19 -6.91 23.53 -24.46
N LYS A 20 -7.11 22.28 -24.86
CA LYS A 20 -6.55 21.11 -24.19
C LYS A 20 -5.04 21.14 -24.43
N THR A 21 -4.29 21.88 -23.62
CA THR A 21 -2.86 21.61 -23.46
C THR A 21 -2.74 20.28 -22.73
N ASN A 22 -2.59 19.18 -23.48
CA ASN A 22 -2.26 17.89 -22.88
C ASN A 22 -0.92 18.04 -22.14
N ALA A 23 -0.89 17.69 -20.86
CA ALA A 23 0.35 17.66 -20.08
C ALA A 23 1.38 16.77 -20.80
N PRO A 24 2.67 17.18 -20.88
CA PRO A 24 3.70 16.37 -21.51
C PRO A 24 3.93 15.06 -20.74
N ILE A 25 4.18 13.99 -21.50
CA ILE A 25 4.74 12.74 -20.98
C ILE A 25 6.25 12.84 -21.16
N VAL A 26 7.01 12.66 -20.09
CA VAL A 26 8.46 12.93 -20.05
C VAL A 26 9.18 11.64 -19.66
N GLN A 27 10.25 11.30 -20.38
CA GLN A 27 11.19 10.26 -19.97
C GLN A 27 12.52 10.94 -19.62
N PRO A 28 12.95 10.88 -18.35
CA PRO A 28 14.27 11.36 -17.95
C PRO A 28 15.38 10.51 -18.58
N GLY A 29 16.58 11.08 -18.71
CA GLY A 29 17.78 10.31 -19.02
C GLY A 29 18.52 9.85 -17.77
N ALA A 30 19.73 9.30 -17.96
CA ALA A 30 20.66 9.06 -16.85
C ALA A 30 20.99 10.36 -16.07
N PRO A 31 21.52 10.29 -14.83
CA PRO A 31 21.80 11.48 -14.03
C PRO A 31 22.58 12.57 -14.79
N GLY A 32 22.03 13.78 -14.83
CA GLY A 32 22.58 14.95 -15.52
C GLY A 32 22.30 15.03 -17.02
N GLN A 33 21.64 14.02 -17.62
CA GLN A 33 21.24 14.05 -19.03
C GLN A 33 19.86 14.71 -19.19
N PRO A 34 19.61 15.41 -20.32
CA PRO A 34 18.34 16.07 -20.56
C PRO A 34 17.21 15.04 -20.73
N SER A 35 16.03 15.41 -20.23
CA SER A 35 14.80 14.64 -20.41
C SER A 35 14.20 14.83 -21.81
N GLN A 36 13.46 13.83 -22.28
CA GLN A 36 12.78 13.85 -23.57
C GLN A 36 11.27 13.72 -23.42
N THR A 37 10.50 14.33 -24.32
CA THR A 37 9.05 14.16 -24.37
C THR A 37 8.70 12.90 -25.17
N LEU A 38 7.80 12.09 -24.64
CA LEU A 38 7.23 10.91 -25.30
C LEU A 38 5.82 11.18 -25.81
N ASP A 39 5.42 10.48 -26.87
CA ASP A 39 4.01 10.30 -27.17
C ASP A 39 3.40 9.18 -26.30
N ALA A 40 2.06 9.21 -26.14
CA ALA A 40 1.35 8.27 -25.28
C ALA A 40 1.44 6.81 -25.73
N GLY A 41 1.67 6.53 -27.02
CA GLY A 41 1.83 5.16 -27.52
C GLY A 41 3.21 4.59 -27.18
N THR A 42 4.27 5.39 -27.33
CA THR A 42 5.64 4.99 -26.95
C THR A 42 5.80 4.76 -25.46
N ALA A 43 5.10 5.54 -24.63
CA ALA A 43 5.11 5.39 -23.16
C ALA A 43 4.58 4.03 -22.65
N LEU A 44 3.85 3.27 -23.50
CA LEU A 44 3.26 1.97 -23.17
C LEU A 44 4.15 0.77 -23.54
N ALA A 45 5.24 0.96 -24.30
CA ALA A 45 5.96 -0.12 -24.99
C ALA A 45 6.93 -0.97 -24.11
N ILE A 46 6.57 -1.31 -22.86
CA ILE A 46 7.42 -2.00 -21.86
C ILE A 46 6.75 -3.24 -21.26
N ALA A 47 6.05 -4.03 -22.08
CA ALA A 47 5.21 -5.10 -21.55
C ALA A 47 5.43 -6.47 -22.20
N ASP A 48 6.59 -6.76 -22.80
CA ASP A 48 6.81 -8.05 -23.47
C ASP A 48 8.24 -8.63 -23.30
N SER A 49 8.37 -9.79 -22.65
CA SER A 49 9.59 -10.62 -22.63
C SER A 49 9.29 -12.13 -22.35
N SER A 50 10.05 -13.02 -23.02
CA SER A 50 9.89 -14.48 -23.17
C SER A 50 10.49 -15.39 -22.05
N TYR A 51 10.27 -16.73 -22.17
CA TYR A 51 10.51 -17.83 -21.20
C TYR A 51 11.97 -18.31 -21.01
N THR A 52 12.25 -19.14 -19.97
CA THR A 52 13.60 -19.60 -19.55
C THR A 52 13.82 -21.14 -19.55
N SER A 53 14.96 -21.64 -19.10
CA SER A 53 15.26 -23.09 -19.01
C SER A 53 14.70 -23.80 -17.77
N ALA A 54 14.37 -23.04 -16.72
CA ALA A 54 13.67 -23.57 -15.54
C ALA A 54 12.25 -24.05 -15.92
N ASP A 55 11.64 -23.31 -16.85
CA ASP A 55 10.32 -23.54 -17.42
C ASP A 55 10.21 -24.92 -18.10
N VAL A 56 11.24 -25.30 -18.86
CA VAL A 56 11.30 -26.58 -19.55
C VAL A 56 11.39 -27.75 -18.57
N HIS A 57 12.19 -27.62 -17.51
CA HIS A 57 12.36 -28.68 -16.52
C HIS A 57 11.11 -28.91 -15.67
N PHE A 58 10.39 -27.84 -15.32
CA PHE A 58 9.12 -27.95 -14.60
C PHE A 58 8.08 -28.71 -15.42
N MET A 59 7.91 -28.38 -16.70
CA MET A 59 6.95 -29.06 -17.58
C MET A 59 7.25 -30.55 -17.73
N GLN A 60 8.52 -30.93 -17.83
CA GLN A 60 8.92 -32.33 -17.91
C GLN A 60 8.66 -33.10 -16.60
N GLY A 61 8.91 -32.46 -15.45
CA GLY A 61 8.67 -33.05 -14.14
C GLY A 61 7.17 -33.21 -13.84
N MET A 62 6.38 -32.18 -14.16
CA MET A 62 4.96 -32.15 -13.83
C MET A 62 4.13 -33.15 -14.67
N ILE A 63 4.57 -33.51 -15.90
CA ILE A 63 3.98 -34.62 -16.69
C ILE A 63 4.00 -35.95 -15.93
N HIS A 64 5.14 -36.27 -15.30
CA HIS A 64 5.28 -37.50 -14.52
C HIS A 64 4.47 -37.44 -13.22
N HIS A 65 4.42 -36.27 -12.58
CA HIS A 65 3.63 -36.04 -11.37
C HIS A 65 2.13 -36.21 -11.65
N HIS A 66 1.60 -35.62 -12.72
CA HIS A 66 0.18 -35.73 -13.07
C HIS A 66 -0.23 -37.14 -13.49
N HIS A 67 0.67 -37.89 -14.13
CA HIS A 67 0.35 -39.25 -14.53
C HIS A 67 0.06 -40.18 -13.33
N GLN A 68 0.71 -39.98 -12.18
CA GLN A 68 0.44 -40.78 -10.99
C GLN A 68 -0.92 -40.45 -10.35
N ALA A 69 -1.39 -39.20 -10.43
CA ALA A 69 -2.76 -38.84 -10.02
C ALA A 69 -3.82 -39.59 -10.84
N LEU A 70 -3.65 -39.71 -12.17
CA LEU A 70 -4.54 -40.49 -13.03
C LEU A 70 -4.61 -41.96 -12.61
N LEU A 71 -3.46 -42.56 -12.27
CA LEU A 71 -3.40 -43.95 -11.81
C LEU A 71 -4.12 -44.17 -10.49
N MET A 72 -4.06 -43.20 -9.56
CA MET A 72 -4.80 -43.26 -8.30
C MET A 72 -6.31 -43.08 -8.51
N SER A 73 -6.72 -42.07 -9.28
CA SER A 73 -8.13 -41.72 -9.53
C SER A 73 -8.91 -42.83 -10.25
N ARG A 74 -8.28 -43.50 -11.23
CA ARG A 74 -8.92 -44.59 -11.99
C ARG A 74 -9.20 -45.86 -11.17
N LEU A 75 -8.66 -45.99 -9.95
CA LEU A 75 -8.97 -47.10 -9.05
C LEU A 75 -10.33 -46.92 -8.34
N ALA A 76 -10.87 -45.71 -8.27
CA ALA A 76 -12.00 -45.38 -7.38
C ALA A 76 -13.30 -46.13 -7.72
N SER A 77 -13.67 -46.22 -9.01
CA SER A 77 -14.94 -46.82 -9.46
C SER A 77 -15.10 -48.30 -9.09
N ASP A 78 -13.99 -49.03 -8.96
CA ASP A 78 -13.97 -50.46 -8.66
C ASP A 78 -13.78 -50.76 -7.16
N ARG A 79 -13.63 -49.72 -6.34
CA ARG A 79 -13.16 -49.83 -4.95
C ARG A 79 -14.04 -49.15 -3.94
N THR A 80 -14.81 -48.14 -4.34
CA THR A 80 -15.78 -47.47 -3.45
C THR A 80 -17.11 -47.21 -4.16
N ASN A 81 -18.17 -47.07 -3.36
CA ASN A 81 -19.49 -46.59 -3.80
C ASN A 81 -19.83 -45.22 -3.19
N ASN A 82 -18.82 -44.53 -2.65
CA ASN A 82 -18.95 -43.20 -2.09
C ASN A 82 -18.99 -42.16 -3.22
N GLU A 83 -20.19 -41.67 -3.54
CA GLU A 83 -20.43 -40.75 -4.66
C GLU A 83 -19.54 -39.50 -4.60
N ASN A 84 -19.17 -39.02 -3.42
CA ASN A 84 -18.27 -37.85 -3.30
C ASN A 84 -16.84 -38.17 -3.73
N ILE A 85 -16.34 -39.38 -3.43
CA ILE A 85 -15.00 -39.82 -3.84
C ILE A 85 -14.98 -40.19 -5.32
N LEU A 86 -16.08 -40.75 -5.84
CA LEU A 86 -16.23 -41.04 -7.26
C LEU A 86 -16.29 -39.75 -8.10
N ASP A 87 -17.03 -38.75 -7.64
CA ASP A 87 -17.14 -37.46 -8.33
C ASP A 87 -15.81 -36.66 -8.24
N LEU A 88 -15.09 -36.78 -7.12
CA LEU A 88 -13.74 -36.24 -6.93
C LEU A 88 -12.72 -36.90 -7.87
N ALA A 89 -12.61 -38.23 -7.81
CA ALA A 89 -11.68 -38.99 -8.66
C ALA A 89 -11.97 -38.80 -10.15
N GLY A 90 -13.25 -38.75 -10.54
CA GLY A 90 -13.64 -38.48 -11.93
C GLY A 90 -13.25 -37.09 -12.42
N ARG A 91 -13.18 -36.08 -11.53
CA ARG A 91 -12.71 -34.74 -11.89
C ARG A 91 -11.20 -34.69 -12.05
N ILE A 92 -10.46 -35.27 -11.10
CA ILE A 92 -8.99 -35.36 -11.15
C ILE A 92 -8.53 -36.14 -12.40
N ASP A 93 -9.24 -37.21 -12.77
CA ASP A 93 -8.91 -38.01 -13.95
C ASP A 93 -9.00 -37.21 -15.26
N VAL A 94 -10.00 -36.32 -15.38
CA VAL A 94 -10.21 -35.50 -16.58
C VAL A 94 -9.24 -34.31 -16.59
N SER A 95 -9.14 -33.56 -15.50
CA SER A 95 -8.30 -32.35 -15.47
C SER A 95 -6.81 -32.68 -15.67
N GLN A 96 -6.29 -33.70 -14.99
CA GLN A 96 -4.87 -34.06 -15.06
C GLN A 96 -4.48 -34.67 -16.42
N GLU A 97 -5.43 -35.24 -17.18
CA GLU A 97 -5.20 -35.76 -18.52
C GLU A 97 -5.10 -34.62 -19.57
N ASP A 98 -5.94 -33.61 -19.43
CA ASP A 98 -5.90 -32.39 -20.25
C ASP A 98 -4.61 -31.58 -19.97
N GLU A 99 -4.22 -31.47 -18.70
CA GLU A 99 -2.98 -30.84 -18.25
C GLU A 99 -1.71 -31.53 -18.78
N ILE A 100 -1.68 -32.87 -18.82
CA ILE A 100 -0.58 -33.61 -19.46
C ILE A 100 -0.48 -33.28 -20.95
N THR A 101 -1.62 -33.21 -21.64
CA THR A 101 -1.66 -32.89 -23.07
C THR A 101 -1.11 -31.49 -23.33
N LEU A 102 -1.53 -30.51 -22.53
CA LEU A 102 -1.03 -29.14 -22.57
C LEU A 102 0.49 -29.09 -22.38
N MET A 103 1.03 -29.76 -21.36
CA MET A 103 2.47 -29.77 -21.10
C MET A 103 3.28 -30.40 -22.25
N GLN A 104 2.77 -31.48 -22.85
CA GLN A 104 3.41 -32.15 -23.97
C GLN A 104 3.45 -31.25 -25.21
N ASP A 105 2.37 -30.53 -25.49
CA ASP A 105 2.28 -29.64 -26.65
C ASP A 105 3.12 -28.38 -26.46
N TRP A 106 3.15 -27.82 -25.24
CA TRP A 106 4.03 -26.71 -24.86
C TRP A 106 5.52 -27.03 -25.14
N LEU A 107 5.97 -28.24 -24.80
CA LEU A 107 7.33 -28.72 -25.05
C LEU A 107 7.60 -28.93 -26.57
N LYS A 108 6.64 -29.48 -27.33
CA LYS A 108 6.78 -29.71 -28.79
C LYS A 108 6.91 -28.41 -29.57
N GLU A 109 6.08 -27.42 -29.27
CA GLU A 109 6.06 -26.13 -29.97
C GLU A 109 7.39 -25.37 -29.84
N ARG A 110 8.09 -25.61 -28.72
CA ARG A 110 9.39 -25.00 -28.39
C ARG A 110 10.58 -25.89 -28.76
N SER A 111 10.34 -27.00 -29.47
CA SER A 111 11.34 -28.00 -29.89
C SER A 111 12.12 -28.65 -28.73
N GLU A 112 11.51 -28.70 -27.54
CA GLU A 112 12.06 -29.33 -26.35
C GLU A 112 11.69 -30.82 -26.27
N LYS A 113 12.43 -31.58 -25.46
CA LYS A 113 12.18 -33.02 -25.29
C LYS A 113 10.88 -33.26 -24.51
N VAL A 114 9.95 -34.01 -25.09
CA VAL A 114 8.73 -34.49 -24.41
C VAL A 114 9.02 -35.85 -23.74
N PRO A 115 8.84 -35.99 -22.42
CA PRO A 115 8.98 -37.27 -21.73
C PRO A 115 7.79 -38.20 -21.99
N ASP A 116 8.06 -39.50 -22.11
CA ASP A 116 7.02 -40.54 -22.11
C ASP A 116 6.76 -40.96 -20.66
N PRO A 117 5.58 -40.67 -20.09
CA PRO A 117 5.27 -41.02 -18.70
C PRO A 117 5.11 -42.54 -18.47
N THR A 118 5.05 -43.36 -19.53
CA THR A 118 4.90 -44.82 -19.47
C THR A 118 6.20 -45.61 -19.63
N ASP A 119 7.32 -44.94 -19.94
CA ASP A 119 8.61 -45.61 -20.15
C ASP A 119 9.30 -45.98 -18.82
N HIS A 120 9.32 -47.30 -18.52
CA HIS A 120 9.92 -47.89 -17.32
C HIS A 120 11.47 -47.76 -17.26
N HIS A 121 12.12 -47.25 -18.31
CA HIS A 121 13.57 -47.00 -18.31
C HIS A 121 13.99 -45.69 -17.61
N SER A 122 13.03 -44.88 -17.13
CA SER A 122 13.26 -43.59 -16.44
C SER A 122 13.39 -43.70 -14.91
N GLY A 123 13.67 -44.90 -14.39
CA GLY A 123 13.65 -45.25 -12.95
C GLY A 123 14.62 -44.50 -12.03
N HIS A 124 15.41 -43.54 -12.53
CA HIS A 124 16.24 -42.67 -11.69
C HIS A 124 15.59 -41.30 -11.38
N MET A 125 14.56 -40.87 -12.11
CA MET A 125 13.85 -39.59 -11.84
C MET A 125 12.61 -39.76 -10.94
N SER A 126 12.04 -40.98 -10.89
CA SER A 126 10.79 -41.28 -10.15
C SER A 126 10.95 -41.30 -8.63
N HIS A 127 12.15 -41.55 -8.10
CA HIS A 127 12.40 -41.72 -6.66
C HIS A 127 12.65 -40.42 -5.88
N GLY A 128 12.44 -39.23 -6.46
CA GLY A 128 12.89 -37.97 -5.85
C GLY A 128 11.97 -36.75 -5.98
N MET A 129 10.78 -36.86 -6.56
CA MET A 129 9.84 -35.72 -6.67
C MET A 129 8.95 -35.64 -5.41
N VAL A 130 8.78 -34.42 -4.88
CA VAL A 130 8.06 -34.16 -3.63
C VAL A 130 6.57 -34.51 -3.81
N GLY A 131 5.99 -35.27 -2.87
CA GLY A 131 4.55 -35.59 -2.84
C GLY A 131 4.11 -36.89 -3.51
N MET A 132 4.94 -37.51 -4.35
CA MET A 132 4.62 -38.75 -5.05
C MET A 132 4.42 -39.95 -4.09
N ALA A 133 3.42 -40.80 -4.38
CA ALA A 133 3.23 -42.08 -3.70
C ALA A 133 4.26 -43.13 -4.14
N THR A 134 4.77 -43.90 -3.20
CA THR A 134 5.70 -45.01 -3.47
C THR A 134 5.00 -46.21 -4.13
N GLU A 135 5.75 -47.10 -4.79
CA GLU A 135 5.19 -48.34 -5.38
C GLU A 135 4.44 -49.21 -4.35
N GLU A 136 4.93 -49.23 -3.11
CA GLU A 136 4.29 -49.92 -1.99
C GLU A 136 2.94 -49.26 -1.63
N GLN A 137 2.89 -47.93 -1.56
CA GLN A 137 1.64 -47.18 -1.30
C GLN A 137 0.62 -47.36 -2.42
N MET A 138 1.05 -47.33 -3.69
CA MET A 138 0.18 -47.61 -4.84
C MET A 138 -0.36 -49.05 -4.83
N THR A 139 0.47 -50.03 -4.45
CA THR A 139 0.04 -51.43 -4.29
C THR A 139 -0.96 -51.58 -3.15
N ASN A 140 -0.77 -50.87 -2.05
CA ASN A 140 -1.69 -50.88 -0.91
C ASN A 140 -3.03 -50.23 -1.28
N LEU A 141 -3.02 -49.09 -1.96
CA LEU A 141 -4.22 -48.41 -2.48
C LEU A 141 -5.00 -49.30 -3.45
N ALA A 142 -4.33 -50.05 -4.33
CA ALA A 142 -5.00 -50.95 -5.27
C ALA A 142 -5.70 -52.15 -4.59
N ASN A 143 -5.19 -52.57 -3.42
CA ASN A 143 -5.68 -53.70 -2.64
C ASN A 143 -6.73 -53.32 -1.58
N SER A 144 -6.82 -52.04 -1.18
CA SER A 144 -7.83 -51.54 -0.24
C SER A 144 -9.23 -51.45 -0.89
N LYS A 145 -10.29 -51.50 -0.08
CA LYS A 145 -11.69 -51.40 -0.56
C LYS A 145 -12.54 -50.62 0.43
N SER A 146 -13.62 -50.01 -0.08
CA SER A 146 -14.61 -49.27 0.71
C SER A 146 -13.93 -48.18 1.55
N ILE A 147 -14.27 -48.06 2.83
CA ILE A 147 -13.76 -46.99 3.71
C ILE A 147 -12.22 -46.97 3.76
N ASP A 148 -11.57 -48.13 3.82
CA ASP A 148 -10.09 -48.23 3.82
C ASP A 148 -9.48 -47.70 2.51
N PHE A 149 -10.20 -47.77 1.39
CA PHE A 149 -9.79 -47.16 0.13
C PHE A 149 -10.02 -45.65 0.14
N ASP A 150 -11.17 -45.18 0.63
CA ASP A 150 -11.51 -43.75 0.68
C ASP A 150 -10.48 -42.96 1.52
N GLU A 151 -10.10 -43.48 2.69
CA GLU A 151 -9.13 -42.83 3.58
C GLU A 151 -7.72 -42.80 2.99
N LEU A 152 -7.29 -43.92 2.39
CA LEU A 152 -5.95 -44.02 1.78
C LEU A 152 -5.87 -43.20 0.48
N PHE A 153 -6.95 -43.14 -0.30
CA PHE A 153 -7.07 -42.31 -1.50
C PHE A 153 -6.95 -40.82 -1.15
N LEU A 154 -7.74 -40.32 -0.19
CA LEU A 154 -7.70 -38.92 0.23
C LEU A 154 -6.34 -38.54 0.84
N SER A 155 -5.76 -39.39 1.69
CA SER A 155 -4.47 -39.11 2.32
C SER A 155 -3.32 -39.01 1.31
N LEU A 156 -3.30 -39.93 0.33
CA LEU A 156 -2.29 -39.90 -0.72
C LEU A 156 -2.51 -38.74 -1.69
N MET A 157 -3.77 -38.43 -2.04
CA MET A 157 -4.09 -37.35 -2.96
C MET A 157 -3.78 -35.96 -2.38
N ILE A 158 -4.08 -35.73 -1.09
CA ILE A 158 -3.69 -34.50 -0.37
C ILE A 158 -2.16 -34.32 -0.35
N THR A 159 -1.41 -35.38 -0.03
CA THR A 159 0.06 -35.33 0.02
C THR A 159 0.67 -35.11 -1.37
N HIS A 160 0.08 -35.73 -2.39
CA HIS A 160 0.45 -35.57 -3.79
C HIS A 160 0.23 -34.13 -4.26
N HIS A 161 -0.91 -33.54 -3.92
CA HIS A 161 -1.25 -32.17 -4.23
C HIS A 161 -0.35 -31.12 -3.53
N ASP A 162 0.00 -31.35 -2.27
CA ASP A 162 1.00 -30.54 -1.56
C ASP A 162 2.38 -30.60 -2.23
N GLY A 163 2.72 -31.72 -2.88
CA GLY A 163 3.92 -31.88 -3.69
C GLY A 163 3.93 -30.98 -4.92
N ALA A 164 2.81 -30.94 -5.63
CA ALA A 164 2.62 -30.12 -6.82
C ALA A 164 2.72 -28.61 -6.50
N ILE A 165 2.15 -28.16 -5.37
CA ILE A 165 2.27 -26.77 -4.87
C ILE A 165 3.73 -26.41 -4.57
N LYS A 166 4.50 -27.32 -3.97
CA LYS A 166 5.93 -27.09 -3.68
C LYS A 166 6.75 -26.99 -4.97
N MET A 167 6.48 -27.83 -5.97
CA MET A 167 7.14 -27.74 -7.27
C MET A 167 6.85 -26.41 -7.99
N VAL A 168 5.63 -25.87 -7.86
CA VAL A 168 5.25 -24.54 -8.37
C VAL A 168 5.98 -23.42 -7.63
N LYS A 169 6.12 -23.54 -6.31
CA LYS A 169 6.91 -22.59 -5.49
C LYS A 169 8.38 -22.59 -5.90
N GLU A 170 8.98 -23.77 -6.04
CA GLU A 170 10.37 -23.93 -6.48
C GLU A 170 10.60 -23.40 -7.90
N LEU A 171 9.63 -23.57 -8.81
CA LEU A 171 9.66 -22.92 -10.12
C LEU A 171 9.71 -21.41 -9.96
N ARG A 172 8.77 -20.81 -9.20
CA ARG A 172 8.62 -19.35 -9.04
C ARG A 172 9.77 -18.66 -8.29
N ASP A 173 10.53 -19.39 -7.49
CA ASP A 173 11.70 -18.87 -6.79
C ASP A 173 12.94 -18.71 -7.72
N GLN A 174 12.89 -19.20 -8.96
CA GLN A 174 13.97 -19.05 -9.94
C GLN A 174 13.87 -17.73 -10.72
N PRO A 175 14.97 -16.95 -10.86
CA PRO A 175 14.96 -15.73 -11.67
C PRO A 175 14.58 -16.01 -13.13
N GLY A 176 13.61 -15.25 -13.66
CA GLY A 176 13.19 -15.37 -15.06
C GLY A 176 12.29 -16.57 -15.38
N SER A 177 11.94 -17.42 -14.41
CA SER A 177 11.03 -18.56 -14.64
C SER A 177 9.54 -18.18 -14.56
N ALA A 178 8.68 -19.00 -15.15
CA ALA A 178 7.25 -18.78 -15.29
C ALA A 178 6.90 -17.43 -15.94
N TYR A 179 7.76 -16.90 -16.81
CA TYR A 179 7.46 -15.72 -17.62
C TYR A 179 6.71 -16.08 -18.92
N ASP A 180 6.77 -17.34 -19.37
CA ASP A 180 5.93 -17.85 -20.46
C ASP A 180 4.45 -17.80 -20.07
N PRO A 181 3.56 -17.29 -20.95
CA PRO A 181 2.13 -17.25 -20.68
C PRO A 181 1.48 -18.56 -20.35
N LEU A 182 1.76 -19.57 -21.15
CA LEU A 182 1.11 -20.85 -21.05
C LEU A 182 1.68 -21.68 -19.88
N LEU A 183 2.96 -21.48 -19.55
CA LEU A 183 3.57 -22.14 -18.39
C LEU A 183 3.12 -21.55 -17.05
N ASN A 184 3.06 -20.22 -16.95
CA ASN A 184 2.65 -19.58 -15.70
C ASN A 184 1.19 -19.89 -15.38
N GLU A 185 0.34 -19.92 -16.41
CA GLU A 185 -1.04 -20.39 -16.35
C GLU A 185 -1.08 -21.82 -15.80
N PHE A 186 -0.42 -22.75 -16.47
CA PHE A 186 -0.35 -24.14 -16.05
C PHE A 186 0.20 -24.35 -14.62
N ALA A 187 1.30 -23.68 -14.26
CA ALA A 187 1.86 -23.76 -12.90
C ALA A 187 0.93 -23.17 -11.83
N SER A 188 0.12 -22.18 -12.19
CA SER A 188 -0.88 -21.61 -11.29
C SER A 188 -2.08 -22.52 -11.13
N ASP A 189 -2.54 -23.16 -12.21
CA ASP A 189 -3.66 -24.12 -12.23
C ASP A 189 -3.37 -25.32 -11.32
N VAL A 190 -2.17 -25.90 -11.45
CA VAL A 190 -1.72 -27.03 -10.64
C VAL A 190 -1.71 -26.73 -9.14
N ALA A 191 -1.37 -25.50 -8.74
CA ALA A 191 -1.40 -25.10 -7.33
C ALA A 191 -2.82 -24.73 -6.83
N ASN A 192 -3.72 -24.37 -7.76
CA ASN A 192 -5.05 -23.83 -7.50
C ASN A 192 -6.10 -24.94 -7.37
N ASP A 193 -6.14 -25.89 -8.30
CA ASP A 193 -7.14 -26.96 -8.35
C ASP A 193 -7.16 -27.79 -7.07
N GLN A 194 -5.99 -28.00 -6.48
CA GLN A 194 -5.87 -28.82 -5.29
C GLN A 194 -6.29 -28.12 -3.98
N ALA A 195 -6.29 -26.80 -3.96
CA ALA A 195 -6.80 -26.01 -2.85
C ALA A 195 -8.32 -25.78 -2.95
N VAL A 196 -8.93 -25.95 -4.12
CA VAL A 196 -10.39 -25.82 -4.39
C VAL A 196 -11.22 -26.89 -3.69
N GLU A 197 -10.69 -28.10 -3.54
CA GLU A 197 -11.43 -29.19 -2.91
C GLU A 197 -11.79 -28.89 -1.44
N ILE A 198 -11.10 -27.93 -0.82
CA ILE A 198 -11.19 -27.59 0.60
C ILE A 198 -12.24 -26.48 0.92
N GLU A 199 -12.64 -25.64 -0.05
CA GLU A 199 -13.32 -24.35 0.21
C GLU A 199 -14.86 -24.32 0.07
N ARG A 200 -15.51 -25.41 -0.38
CA ARG A 200 -16.94 -25.48 -0.74
C ARG A 200 -17.96 -25.22 0.41
N MET A 201 -17.53 -24.72 1.56
CA MET A 201 -18.31 -24.63 2.80
C MET A 201 -18.69 -23.18 3.24
N ASN A 202 -18.26 -22.12 2.53
CA ASN A 202 -18.17 -20.76 3.09
C ASN A 202 -19.24 -19.71 2.68
N GLU A 203 -19.95 -19.88 1.56
CA GLU A 203 -20.81 -18.84 0.97
C GLU A 203 -22.10 -18.46 1.76
N LEU A 204 -22.39 -19.09 2.91
CA LEU A 204 -23.65 -18.89 3.64
C LEU A 204 -23.62 -17.79 4.73
N LEU A 205 -22.47 -17.18 5.02
CA LEU A 205 -22.29 -16.31 6.19
C LEU A 205 -22.28 -14.79 5.92
N VAL A 206 -21.95 -14.34 4.70
CA VAL A 206 -21.75 -12.91 4.40
C VAL A 206 -23.06 -12.10 4.34
N GLY A 207 -24.20 -12.71 4.00
CA GLY A 207 -25.50 -12.04 3.88
C GLY A 207 -26.18 -11.59 5.19
N LEU A 208 -25.46 -11.55 6.31
CA LEU A 208 -25.97 -11.25 7.65
C LEU A 208 -25.44 -9.93 8.26
N SER A 209 -24.54 -9.21 7.57
CA SER A 209 -23.96 -7.96 8.06
C SER A 209 -24.94 -6.78 7.96
N SER A 210 -24.85 -5.83 8.91
CA SER A 210 -25.63 -4.59 8.93
C SER A 210 -24.83 -3.34 8.51
N ASP A 211 -23.53 -3.48 8.21
CA ASP A 211 -22.69 -2.38 7.73
C ASP A 211 -23.06 -2.03 6.27
N PRO A 212 -23.32 -0.75 5.92
CA PRO A 212 -23.72 -0.37 4.57
C PRO A 212 -22.63 -0.57 3.50
N ARG A 213 -21.38 -0.82 3.89
CA ARG A 213 -20.29 -1.20 2.98
C ARG A 213 -20.34 -2.68 2.59
N ALA A 214 -21.06 -3.51 3.32
CA ALA A 214 -21.16 -4.94 3.02
C ALA A 214 -22.06 -5.16 1.78
N GLY A 215 -21.48 -5.70 0.71
CA GLY A 215 -22.21 -6.08 -0.51
C GLY A 215 -22.46 -4.94 -1.50
N LEU A 216 -21.62 -3.90 -1.49
CA LEU A 216 -21.64 -2.85 -2.53
C LEU A 216 -21.48 -3.44 -3.93
N ALA A 217 -22.26 -2.94 -4.90
CA ALA A 217 -22.16 -3.42 -6.28
C ALA A 217 -20.78 -3.11 -6.91
N PRO A 218 -20.22 -4.05 -7.70
CA PRO A 218 -18.88 -3.91 -8.28
C PRO A 218 -18.82 -2.94 -9.46
N GLY A 219 -17.63 -2.41 -9.74
CA GLY A 219 -17.33 -1.58 -10.91
C GLY A 219 -15.95 -0.89 -10.86
N LEU A 220 -15.31 -0.74 -12.03
CA LEU A 220 -14.01 -0.02 -12.09
C LEU A 220 -14.19 1.47 -11.84
N PHE A 221 -15.16 2.12 -12.49
CA PHE A 221 -15.39 3.58 -12.35
C PHE A 221 -16.81 3.94 -11.92
N ASP A 222 -17.65 2.94 -11.71
CA ASP A 222 -19.08 3.03 -11.44
C ASP A 222 -19.53 2.01 -10.37
N ALA A 223 -18.60 1.51 -9.56
CA ALA A 223 -18.94 0.75 -8.36
C ALA A 223 -19.89 1.54 -7.47
N GLU A 224 -20.74 0.82 -6.73
CA GLU A 224 -21.54 1.44 -5.69
C GLU A 224 -20.62 1.96 -4.58
N GLU A 225 -20.97 3.12 -4.04
CA GLU A 225 -20.16 3.82 -3.06
C GLU A 225 -20.94 3.98 -1.76
N ALA A 226 -20.28 3.78 -0.63
CA ALA A 226 -20.79 4.14 0.69
C ALA A 226 -19.91 5.24 1.27
N ILE A 227 -20.54 6.32 1.74
CA ILE A 227 -19.83 7.48 2.29
C ILE A 227 -20.53 7.98 3.54
N LEU A 228 -19.75 8.22 4.61
CA LEU A 228 -20.24 8.78 5.86
C LEU A 228 -19.33 9.93 6.29
N ASN A 229 -19.93 11.09 6.59
CA ASN A 229 -19.24 12.30 7.07
C ASN A 229 -18.10 12.81 6.18
N LEU A 230 -18.04 12.34 4.94
CA LEU A 230 -17.14 12.80 3.88
C LEU A 230 -17.95 13.25 2.66
N GLU A 231 -17.33 14.09 1.85
CA GLU A 231 -17.79 14.46 0.52
C GLU A 231 -16.69 14.11 -0.49
N LEU A 232 -16.99 13.27 -1.48
CA LEU A 232 -16.11 13.05 -2.62
C LEU A 232 -16.21 14.27 -3.56
N VAL A 233 -15.16 15.09 -3.59
CA VAL A 233 -15.12 16.35 -4.36
C VAL A 233 -14.79 16.08 -5.82
N VAL A 234 -13.80 15.23 -6.07
CA VAL A 234 -13.42 14.80 -7.42
C VAL A 234 -12.75 13.43 -7.36
N SER A 235 -13.03 12.61 -8.38
CA SER A 235 -12.27 11.40 -8.70
C SER A 235 -11.64 11.58 -10.08
N GLN A 236 -10.31 11.58 -10.14
CA GLN A 236 -9.53 11.75 -11.37
C GLN A 236 -8.96 10.40 -11.80
N ARG A 237 -9.15 10.06 -13.07
CA ARG A 237 -8.56 8.85 -13.65
C ARG A 237 -7.06 9.01 -13.83
N LYS A 238 -6.35 7.88 -13.89
CA LYS A 238 -4.93 7.86 -14.25
C LYS A 238 -4.68 8.56 -15.60
N PRO A 239 -3.58 9.33 -15.72
CA PRO A 239 -3.24 10.01 -16.96
C PRO A 239 -2.73 9.03 -18.03
N PRO A 240 -2.76 9.42 -19.32
CA PRO A 240 -2.19 8.61 -20.40
C PRO A 240 -0.72 8.24 -20.13
N GLY A 241 -0.34 7.00 -20.46
CA GLY A 241 0.99 6.45 -20.18
C GLY A 241 1.14 5.82 -18.79
N PHE A 242 0.11 5.94 -17.93
CA PHE A 242 0.03 5.32 -16.60
C PHE A 242 -1.15 4.35 -16.48
N TYR A 243 -1.62 3.80 -17.59
CA TYR A 243 -2.55 2.67 -17.65
C TYR A 243 -2.52 2.11 -19.06
N ASP A 244 -2.86 0.83 -19.23
CA ASP A 244 -3.10 0.26 -20.55
C ASP A 244 -4.54 0.58 -21.00
N PRO A 245 -4.75 1.34 -22.10
CA PRO A 245 -6.08 1.63 -22.62
C PRO A 245 -6.89 0.40 -23.04
N ASN A 246 -6.21 -0.70 -23.41
CA ASN A 246 -6.84 -1.96 -23.77
C ASN A 246 -7.13 -2.83 -22.54
N ASN A 247 -6.55 -2.49 -21.39
CA ASN A 247 -6.70 -3.20 -20.13
C ASN A 247 -6.71 -2.24 -18.91
N PRO A 248 -7.71 -1.35 -18.79
CA PRO A 248 -7.68 -0.24 -17.82
C PRO A 248 -7.85 -0.69 -16.37
N ALA A 249 -8.51 -1.83 -16.13
CA ALA A 249 -8.63 -2.47 -14.82
C ALA A 249 -7.39 -3.32 -14.47
N ALA A 250 -6.38 -3.34 -15.35
CA ALA A 250 -5.26 -4.26 -15.30
C ALA A 250 -5.67 -5.74 -15.25
N ARG A 251 -6.91 -6.09 -15.63
CA ARG A 251 -7.43 -7.48 -15.71
C ARG A 251 -6.45 -8.36 -16.43
N GLY A 252 -6.24 -9.58 -15.96
CA GLY A 252 -5.34 -10.40 -16.73
C GLY A 252 -5.92 -10.90 -18.06
N SER A 253 -5.05 -11.14 -19.03
CA SER A 253 -5.47 -11.49 -20.39
C SER A 253 -5.64 -13.01 -20.56
N ALA A 254 -6.78 -13.46 -21.08
CA ALA A 254 -6.90 -14.74 -21.78
C ALA A 254 -6.42 -14.59 -23.24
N ALA A 255 -5.74 -15.58 -23.80
CA ALA A 255 -5.34 -15.54 -25.22
C ALA A 255 -6.55 -15.70 -26.16
N LEU A 256 -6.40 -15.12 -27.35
CA LEU A 256 -7.42 -14.93 -28.40
C LEU A 256 -8.28 -16.16 -28.73
N GLU A 257 -9.58 -15.89 -28.88
CA GLU A 257 -10.67 -16.80 -29.23
C GLU A 257 -10.33 -17.80 -30.35
N ASN A 258 -10.60 -19.09 -30.09
CA ASN A 258 -11.40 -19.89 -31.01
C ASN A 258 -12.20 -20.97 -30.27
N GLU A 259 -13.50 -20.94 -30.57
CA GLU A 259 -14.55 -21.96 -30.32
C GLU A 259 -15.14 -22.09 -28.91
N VAL A 260 -16.28 -21.39 -28.77
CA VAL A 260 -17.54 -21.78 -28.12
C VAL A 260 -17.53 -23.14 -27.44
N ASP A 261 -17.67 -23.16 -26.10
CA ASP A 261 -18.41 -24.25 -25.47
C ASP A 261 -19.39 -23.78 -24.39
N LYS A 262 -20.56 -24.42 -24.47
CA LYS A 262 -21.76 -24.16 -23.65
C LYS A 262 -21.84 -25.26 -22.60
N GLU A 263 -21.64 -24.94 -21.33
CA GLU A 263 -22.37 -25.56 -20.21
C GLU A 263 -22.09 -24.81 -18.88
N ASP A 264 -23.17 -24.40 -18.22
CA ASP A 264 -23.19 -23.70 -16.92
C ASP A 264 -22.75 -24.64 -15.77
N LYS A 265 -21.59 -24.37 -15.17
CA LYS A 265 -21.29 -24.78 -13.79
C LYS A 265 -20.65 -23.60 -13.02
N PRO A 266 -21.07 -23.32 -11.78
CA PRO A 266 -20.62 -22.15 -11.03
C PRO A 266 -19.18 -22.30 -10.52
N LYS A 267 -18.35 -21.27 -10.77
CA LYS A 267 -16.98 -21.06 -10.27
C LYS A 267 -17.01 -19.90 -9.27
N THR A 268 -16.14 -19.90 -8.24
CA THR A 268 -16.04 -18.74 -7.33
C THR A 268 -15.14 -17.65 -7.91
N THR A 269 -15.33 -16.46 -7.33
CA THR A 269 -14.84 -15.19 -7.85
C THR A 269 -13.35 -14.93 -7.56
N GLU A 270 -12.80 -15.29 -6.40
CA GLU A 270 -11.37 -15.05 -6.11
C GLU A 270 -10.45 -15.88 -7.02
N LYS A 271 -10.92 -17.07 -7.43
CA LYS A 271 -10.18 -17.99 -8.28
C LYS A 271 -10.28 -17.73 -9.79
N SER A 272 -11.33 -17.05 -10.26
CA SER A 272 -11.36 -16.58 -11.65
C SER A 272 -10.42 -15.39 -11.88
N ALA A 273 -10.08 -14.66 -10.81
CA ALA A 273 -9.13 -13.55 -10.84
C ALA A 273 -7.69 -14.02 -10.95
N ASN A 274 -7.25 -14.92 -10.08
CA ASN A 274 -5.84 -15.35 -10.06
C ASN A 274 -5.45 -16.25 -11.24
N ALA A 275 -6.43 -16.62 -12.09
CA ALA A 275 -6.27 -17.29 -13.37
C ALA A 275 -5.89 -16.34 -14.54
N LEU A 276 -5.78 -15.04 -14.27
CA LEU A 276 -5.57 -14.02 -15.30
C LEU A 276 -4.20 -13.33 -15.11
N ARG A 277 -3.47 -13.08 -16.20
CA ARG A 277 -2.20 -12.32 -16.22
C ARG A 277 -2.33 -10.80 -16.02
N TYR A 278 -2.32 -10.30 -14.79
CA TYR A 278 -2.27 -8.85 -14.54
C TYR A 278 -0.90 -8.27 -14.96
N PRO A 279 -0.82 -7.08 -15.60
CA PRO A 279 0.44 -6.43 -15.92
C PRO A 279 1.18 -5.99 -14.64
N MET A 280 2.06 -6.85 -14.10
CA MET A 280 3.15 -6.60 -13.14
C MET A 280 3.09 -5.26 -12.36
N LEU A 281 2.04 -5.00 -11.56
CA LEU A 281 1.75 -3.71 -10.90
C LEU A 281 2.16 -2.47 -11.72
N SER A 282 2.23 -2.55 -13.05
CA SER A 282 3.23 -1.76 -13.79
C SER A 282 2.87 -0.29 -13.81
N PHE A 283 1.60 -0.01 -13.57
CA PHE A 283 1.01 1.31 -13.47
C PHE A 283 0.34 1.56 -12.12
N SER A 284 0.58 0.75 -11.10
CA SER A 284 0.00 0.96 -9.78
C SER A 284 0.45 2.31 -9.22
N ASN A 285 -0.50 3.09 -8.71
CA ASN A 285 -0.18 4.32 -7.98
C ASN A 285 0.35 3.96 -6.59
N THR A 286 1.23 4.80 -6.05
CA THR A 286 1.79 4.62 -4.72
C THR A 286 1.64 5.87 -3.85
N ASP A 287 2.59 6.14 -2.96
CA ASP A 287 2.58 7.30 -2.08
C ASP A 287 2.62 8.64 -2.84
N MET A 288 2.31 9.72 -2.13
CA MET A 288 2.29 11.07 -2.68
C MET A 288 2.87 12.10 -1.71
N ALA A 289 3.50 13.14 -2.27
CA ALA A 289 4.10 14.24 -1.52
C ALA A 289 3.54 15.59 -1.98
N PHE A 290 3.57 16.57 -1.07
CA PHE A 290 3.04 17.91 -1.30
C PHE A 290 4.05 18.99 -0.95
N SER A 291 4.17 20.01 -1.79
CA SER A 291 4.91 21.23 -1.48
C SER A 291 4.17 22.45 -2.02
N ASP A 292 3.76 23.34 -1.13
CA ASP A 292 2.90 24.50 -1.42
C ASP A 292 1.59 24.14 -2.12
N ASP A 293 1.56 24.28 -3.44
CA ASP A 293 0.42 23.96 -4.29
C ASP A 293 0.79 22.84 -5.30
N LEU A 294 1.96 22.22 -5.16
CA LEU A 294 2.40 21.05 -5.93
C LEU A 294 2.00 19.76 -5.19
N LEU A 295 1.42 18.83 -5.93
CA LEU A 295 1.18 17.45 -5.54
C LEU A 295 1.94 16.53 -6.52
N VAL A 296 2.75 15.62 -6.00
CA VAL A 296 3.41 14.56 -6.78
C VAL A 296 2.89 13.21 -6.32
N THR A 297 2.34 12.41 -7.24
CA THR A 297 1.88 11.04 -6.96
C THR A 297 2.85 10.04 -7.58
N GLY A 298 3.38 9.14 -6.75
CA GLY A 298 4.24 8.04 -7.15
C GLY A 298 3.51 6.94 -7.90
N SER A 299 4.28 6.12 -8.61
CA SER A 299 3.82 4.94 -9.30
C SER A 299 4.98 4.01 -9.62
N TYR A 300 4.66 2.72 -9.80
CA TYR A 300 5.60 1.72 -10.28
C TYR A 300 6.22 2.08 -11.65
N HIS A 301 5.53 2.90 -12.45
CA HIS A 301 5.98 3.37 -13.77
C HIS A 301 6.75 4.70 -13.76
N GLY A 302 6.83 5.38 -12.61
CA GLY A 302 7.34 6.76 -12.53
C GLY A 302 6.52 7.61 -11.57
N PHE A 303 6.18 8.84 -11.96
CA PHE A 303 5.35 9.71 -11.13
C PHE A 303 4.56 10.73 -11.96
N ASN A 304 3.50 11.28 -11.37
CA ASN A 304 2.69 12.33 -11.98
C ASN A 304 2.70 13.57 -11.09
N MET A 305 2.80 14.76 -11.71
CA MET A 305 2.84 16.02 -10.99
C MET A 305 1.62 16.86 -11.31
N TYR A 306 1.03 17.44 -10.27
CA TYR A 306 -0.21 18.20 -10.33
C TYR A 306 -0.06 19.54 -9.63
N GLN A 307 -0.62 20.58 -10.21
CA GLN A 307 -0.82 21.86 -9.55
C GLN A 307 -2.21 21.87 -8.90
N LEU A 308 -2.27 22.09 -7.60
CA LEU A 308 -3.51 22.28 -6.85
C LEU A 308 -4.07 23.67 -7.14
N LYS A 309 -5.35 23.73 -7.53
CA LYS A 309 -6.10 25.00 -7.58
C LYS A 309 -6.48 25.45 -6.18
N ASP A 310 -6.92 26.70 -6.01
CA ASP A 310 -7.46 27.22 -4.73
C ASP A 310 -8.57 26.33 -4.13
N SER A 311 -9.28 25.56 -4.96
CA SER A 311 -10.31 24.62 -4.52
C SER A 311 -9.77 23.31 -3.93
N GLY A 312 -8.47 23.07 -4.00
CA GLY A 312 -7.80 21.79 -3.71
C GLY A 312 -7.86 20.78 -4.86
N ILE A 313 -8.38 21.16 -6.03
CA ILE A 313 -8.53 20.23 -7.16
C ILE A 313 -7.21 20.17 -7.94
N PRO A 314 -6.61 18.97 -8.10
CA PRO A 314 -5.36 18.81 -8.83
C PRO A 314 -5.53 19.03 -10.34
N ASN A 315 -4.55 19.64 -10.96
CA ASN A 315 -4.45 19.84 -12.40
C ASN A 315 -3.12 19.30 -12.89
N LEU A 316 -3.16 18.26 -13.73
CA LEU A 316 -1.96 17.59 -14.22
C LEU A 316 -1.03 18.56 -14.95
N VAL A 317 0.24 18.59 -14.54
CA VAL A 317 1.32 19.40 -15.12
C VAL A 317 2.18 18.54 -16.04
N SER A 318 2.59 17.36 -15.60
CA SER A 318 3.38 16.42 -16.40
C SER A 318 3.26 14.99 -15.86
N SER A 319 3.54 14.02 -16.74
CA SER A 319 3.62 12.60 -16.41
C SER A 319 5.03 12.10 -16.70
N VAL A 320 5.79 11.68 -15.68
CA VAL A 320 7.20 11.30 -15.81
C VAL A 320 7.34 9.79 -15.79
N VAL A 321 7.68 9.20 -16.92
CA VAL A 321 7.87 7.75 -17.10
C VAL A 321 9.32 7.38 -16.78
N CYS A 322 9.51 6.66 -15.68
CA CYS A 322 10.80 6.14 -15.27
C CYS A 322 10.60 4.85 -14.46
N PRO A 323 10.34 3.71 -15.13
CA PRO A 323 9.98 2.47 -14.47
C PRO A 323 11.04 1.98 -13.48
N GLY A 324 10.56 1.35 -12.41
CA GLY A 324 11.42 0.90 -11.32
C GLY A 324 10.68 0.17 -10.20
N GLY A 325 9.35 0.21 -10.16
CA GLY A 325 8.55 -0.35 -9.07
C GLY A 325 8.65 0.45 -7.78
N GLN A 326 7.68 0.25 -6.89
CA GLN A 326 7.42 1.11 -5.74
C GLN A 326 7.15 2.55 -6.19
N GLY A 327 8.16 3.41 -6.24
CA GLY A 327 7.99 4.78 -6.73
C GLY A 327 7.42 5.75 -5.71
N ASP A 328 7.59 5.45 -4.41
CA ASP A 328 7.26 6.39 -3.33
C ASP A 328 8.13 7.64 -3.41
N VAL A 329 7.55 8.79 -3.08
CA VAL A 329 8.13 10.10 -3.36
C VAL A 329 8.21 11.01 -2.13
N SER A 330 9.26 11.82 -2.05
CA SER A 330 9.39 12.96 -1.13
C SER A 330 9.94 14.20 -1.83
N ILE A 331 9.57 15.39 -1.36
CA ILE A 331 10.00 16.69 -1.90
C ILE A 331 10.86 17.42 -0.86
N VAL A 332 11.98 17.97 -1.29
CA VAL A 332 12.82 18.88 -0.48
C VAL A 332 13.33 20.03 -1.35
N GLY A 333 12.68 21.19 -1.24
CA GLY A 333 12.96 22.33 -2.12
C GLY A 333 12.63 21.97 -3.57
N ASP A 334 13.59 22.17 -4.48
CA ASP A 334 13.44 21.85 -5.91
C ASP A 334 13.85 20.39 -6.23
N LEU A 335 14.06 19.54 -5.22
CA LEU A 335 14.42 18.14 -5.41
C LEU A 335 13.25 17.20 -5.08
N LEU A 336 13.03 16.22 -5.95
CA LEU A 336 12.16 15.06 -5.73
C LEU A 336 13.03 13.81 -5.52
N ILE A 337 12.75 13.08 -4.45
CA ILE A 337 13.39 11.82 -4.10
C ILE A 337 12.40 10.69 -4.40
N MET A 338 12.82 9.63 -5.09
CA MET A 338 11.94 8.53 -5.51
C MET A 338 12.58 7.17 -5.19
N SER A 339 11.80 6.29 -4.55
CA SER A 339 12.17 4.89 -4.26
C SER A 339 12.10 4.02 -5.53
N VAL A 340 13.07 3.11 -5.68
CA VAL A 340 13.11 2.12 -6.77
C VAL A 340 13.52 0.76 -6.21
N GLU A 341 12.66 -0.24 -6.40
CA GLU A 341 12.89 -1.56 -5.81
C GLU A 341 13.11 -2.68 -6.82
N GLN A 342 12.35 -2.67 -7.92
CA GLN A 342 12.28 -3.81 -8.84
C GLN A 342 13.56 -3.97 -9.64
N THR A 343 13.89 -5.23 -9.92
CA THR A 343 15.08 -5.59 -10.70
C THR A 343 15.05 -5.05 -12.12
N ARG A 344 13.88 -4.81 -12.73
CA ARG A 344 13.78 -4.25 -14.09
C ARG A 344 14.15 -2.78 -14.22
N GLY A 345 14.32 -2.06 -13.10
CA GLY A 345 14.66 -0.64 -13.11
C GLY A 345 15.99 -0.39 -13.81
N ARG A 346 16.07 0.67 -14.62
CA ARG A 346 17.30 1.10 -15.27
C ARG A 346 17.76 2.47 -14.79
N LEU A 347 19.07 2.70 -14.79
CA LEU A 347 19.63 3.99 -14.36
C LEU A 347 19.24 5.15 -15.29
N ASP A 348 19.01 4.85 -16.57
CA ASP A 348 18.66 5.80 -17.64
C ASP A 348 17.15 5.98 -17.85
N CYS A 349 16.31 5.46 -16.95
CA CYS A 349 14.85 5.36 -17.12
C CYS A 349 14.43 4.66 -18.43
N GLY A 350 15.30 3.83 -19.01
CA GLY A 350 15.04 3.12 -20.25
C GLY A 350 13.83 2.20 -20.16
N LEU A 351 13.14 2.06 -21.29
CA LEU A 351 11.88 1.34 -21.39
C LEU A 351 12.03 -0.15 -21.71
N GLN A 352 13.26 -0.61 -21.93
CA GLN A 352 13.59 -1.98 -22.32
C GLN A 352 13.70 -2.96 -21.13
N GLY A 353 13.70 -2.46 -19.89
CA GLY A 353 13.93 -3.27 -18.70
C GLY A 353 15.35 -3.85 -18.60
N VAL A 354 15.53 -4.79 -17.67
CA VAL A 354 16.76 -5.59 -17.47
C VAL A 354 16.35 -7.02 -17.14
N SER A 355 16.79 -7.99 -17.95
CA SER A 355 16.41 -9.40 -17.82
C SER A 355 17.57 -10.30 -17.42
N GLU A 356 18.82 -9.85 -17.60
CA GLU A 356 20.00 -10.59 -17.16
C GLU A 356 20.04 -10.69 -15.63
N ASP A 357 20.70 -11.71 -15.07
CA ASP A 357 20.87 -11.83 -13.61
C ASP A 357 21.78 -10.74 -13.04
N ILE A 358 22.88 -10.44 -13.75
CA ILE A 358 23.87 -9.39 -13.42
C ILE A 358 23.89 -8.41 -14.59
N SER A 359 23.72 -7.11 -14.31
CA SER A 359 23.72 -6.07 -15.34
C SER A 359 24.19 -4.73 -14.78
N ASP A 360 25.10 -4.07 -15.51
CA ASP A 360 25.57 -2.73 -15.21
C ASP A 360 24.49 -1.65 -15.48
N GLU A 361 23.45 -2.00 -16.22
CA GLU A 361 22.33 -1.09 -16.56
C GLU A 361 21.27 -1.05 -15.45
N ARG A 362 21.26 -2.04 -14.55
CA ARG A 362 20.25 -2.19 -13.51
C ARG A 362 20.34 -1.08 -12.48
N PHE A 363 19.19 -0.56 -12.07
CA PHE A 363 19.06 0.36 -10.95
C PHE A 363 18.03 -0.11 -9.92
N ARG A 364 18.44 -0.14 -8.64
CA ARG A 364 17.57 -0.25 -7.45
C ARG A 364 18.15 0.63 -6.34
N GLY A 365 17.31 1.40 -5.66
CA GLY A 365 17.74 2.38 -4.66
C GLY A 365 16.99 3.69 -4.82
N ILE A 366 17.65 4.83 -4.59
CA ILE A 366 17.00 6.15 -4.60
C ILE A 366 17.36 6.93 -5.86
N ARG A 367 16.36 7.43 -6.60
CA ARG A 367 16.53 8.43 -7.66
C ARG A 367 16.27 9.83 -7.13
N ILE A 368 16.99 10.81 -7.67
CA ILE A 368 16.86 12.23 -7.30
C ILE A 368 16.63 13.03 -8.57
N PHE A 369 15.53 13.77 -8.62
CA PHE A 369 15.16 14.62 -9.74
C PHE A 369 15.17 16.10 -9.32
N ASP A 370 15.65 16.96 -10.20
CA ASP A 370 15.40 18.39 -10.15
C ASP A 370 14.04 18.65 -10.79
N ILE A 371 13.14 19.25 -10.01
CA ILE A 371 11.76 19.58 -10.37
C ILE A 371 11.52 21.10 -10.42
N SER A 372 12.58 21.91 -10.50
CA SER A 372 12.45 23.37 -10.67
C SER A 372 11.66 23.75 -11.94
N ASP A 373 11.76 22.93 -13.00
CA ASP A 373 10.84 22.92 -14.13
C ASP A 373 9.89 21.72 -14.05
N LEU A 374 8.68 21.97 -13.54
CA LEU A 374 7.65 20.95 -13.39
C LEU A 374 7.18 20.36 -14.73
N ALA A 375 7.43 20.99 -15.87
CA ALA A 375 7.05 20.41 -17.16
C ALA A 375 8.11 19.44 -17.70
N LEU A 376 9.35 19.52 -17.20
CA LEU A 376 10.48 18.78 -17.73
C LEU A 376 11.51 18.38 -16.64
N PRO A 377 11.12 17.59 -15.62
CA PRO A 377 12.06 17.16 -14.56
C PRO A 377 13.27 16.44 -15.10
N VAL A 378 14.42 16.62 -14.45
CA VAL A 378 15.70 16.01 -14.85
C VAL A 378 16.22 15.14 -13.72
N GLN A 379 16.62 13.90 -14.00
CA GLN A 379 17.32 13.08 -13.02
C GLN A 379 18.71 13.69 -12.79
N VAL A 380 19.04 14.06 -11.56
CA VAL A 380 20.29 14.77 -11.20
C VAL A 380 21.19 13.96 -10.24
N GLY A 381 20.64 12.92 -9.63
CA GLY A 381 21.38 12.02 -8.75
C GLY A 381 20.72 10.66 -8.65
N ALA A 382 21.49 9.67 -8.20
CA ALA A 382 21.00 8.33 -7.93
C ALA A 382 21.91 7.63 -6.91
N VAL A 383 21.34 6.81 -6.03
CA VAL A 383 22.06 6.00 -5.04
C VAL A 383 21.65 4.55 -5.21
N GLN A 384 22.58 3.69 -5.62
CA GLN A 384 22.36 2.24 -5.70
C GLN A 384 22.47 1.62 -4.31
N THR A 385 21.56 0.71 -3.99
CA THR A 385 21.56 -0.01 -2.72
C THR A 385 21.49 -1.52 -2.95
N CYS A 386 21.99 -2.30 -1.98
CA CYS A 386 22.04 -3.76 -2.08
C CYS A 386 20.66 -4.44 -2.11
N ARG A 387 19.64 -3.78 -1.58
CA ARG A 387 18.28 -4.31 -1.45
C ARG A 387 17.21 -3.42 -2.09
N GLY A 388 17.63 -2.46 -2.91
CA GLY A 388 16.73 -1.45 -3.47
C GLY A 388 16.23 -0.46 -2.43
N SER A 389 15.22 0.31 -2.83
CA SER A 389 14.47 1.21 -1.96
C SER A 389 13.00 0.85 -2.11
N HIS A 390 12.42 0.29 -1.05
CA HIS A 390 10.98 0.09 -0.94
C HIS A 390 10.33 1.41 -0.59
N THR A 391 10.70 1.96 0.58
CA THR A 391 10.36 3.30 1.04
C THR A 391 11.62 4.08 1.44
N HIS A 392 11.45 5.39 1.62
CA HIS A 392 12.47 6.27 2.16
C HIS A 392 11.86 7.36 3.04
N SER A 393 12.65 7.89 3.97
CA SER A 393 12.17 8.91 4.91
C SER A 393 13.16 10.06 4.98
N VAL A 394 12.68 11.27 4.71
CA VAL A 394 13.49 12.48 4.85
C VAL A 394 13.64 12.80 6.33
N VAL A 395 14.81 12.49 6.89
CA VAL A 395 15.10 12.65 8.33
C VAL A 395 15.30 14.11 8.68
N SER A 396 16.09 14.82 7.85
CA SER A 396 16.40 16.23 8.06
C SER A 396 16.96 16.85 6.78
N GLY A 397 16.94 18.18 6.76
CA GLY A 397 17.67 18.97 5.78
C GLY A 397 16.77 19.80 4.85
N PRO A 398 17.38 20.68 4.04
CA PRO A 398 18.83 20.90 3.94
C PRO A 398 19.41 21.48 5.24
N ASP A 399 20.50 20.91 5.74
CA ASP A 399 21.21 21.44 6.91
C ASP A 399 22.01 22.71 6.55
N ALA A 400 22.78 23.26 7.50
CA ALA A 400 23.57 24.46 7.27
C ALA A 400 24.64 24.30 6.16
N ASP A 401 25.04 23.07 5.85
CA ASP A 401 25.97 22.71 4.79
C ASP A 401 25.25 22.25 3.50
N GLY A 402 23.93 22.44 3.42
CA GLY A 402 23.11 22.10 2.26
C GLY A 402 22.94 20.60 2.06
N LYS A 403 22.96 19.78 3.12
CA LYS A 403 22.79 18.32 3.05
C LYS A 403 21.40 17.88 3.51
N ILE A 404 20.83 16.94 2.79
CA ILE A 404 19.62 16.22 3.18
C ILE A 404 20.04 14.84 3.68
N LEU A 405 19.47 14.39 4.79
CA LEU A 405 19.63 13.02 5.30
C LEU A 405 18.35 12.22 5.07
N VAL A 406 18.52 11.02 4.53
CA VAL A 406 17.43 10.10 4.20
C VAL A 406 17.72 8.74 4.81
N TYR A 407 16.71 8.13 5.42
CA TYR A 407 16.74 6.70 5.73
C TYR A 407 16.11 5.93 4.58
N ASN A 408 16.77 4.85 4.15
CA ASN A 408 16.30 3.98 3.10
C ASN A 408 15.94 2.59 3.65
N SER A 409 14.74 2.13 3.32
CA SER A 409 14.21 0.81 3.64
C SER A 409 14.22 -0.06 2.39
N GLY A 410 15.18 -0.97 2.26
CA GLY A 410 15.22 -1.93 1.14
C GLY A 410 14.68 -3.30 1.55
N THR A 411 13.65 -3.81 0.88
CA THR A 411 13.01 -5.08 1.25
C THR A 411 13.34 -6.23 0.31
N SER A 412 13.73 -5.94 -0.94
CA SER A 412 14.01 -6.99 -1.91
C SER A 412 15.34 -7.72 -1.67
N SER A 413 15.56 -8.80 -2.42
CA SER A 413 16.69 -9.69 -2.26
C SER A 413 18.03 -8.95 -2.39
N VAL A 414 19.03 -9.45 -1.66
CA VAL A 414 20.41 -8.96 -1.73
C VAL A 414 20.97 -9.23 -3.11
N ARG A 415 21.55 -8.21 -3.74
CA ARG A 415 22.20 -8.34 -5.05
C ARG A 415 23.41 -9.27 -4.99
N LYS A 416 23.76 -9.80 -6.17
CA LYS A 416 25.02 -10.51 -6.36
C LYS A 416 26.20 -9.56 -6.15
N GLU A 417 27.27 -10.04 -5.51
CA GLU A 417 28.49 -9.25 -5.29
C GLU A 417 29.14 -8.84 -6.62
N GLU A 418 28.98 -9.65 -7.67
CA GLU A 418 29.42 -9.34 -9.03
C GLU A 418 28.64 -8.18 -9.68
N GLU A 419 27.42 -7.91 -9.23
CA GLU A 419 26.59 -6.81 -9.71
C GLU A 419 26.85 -5.52 -8.93
N LEU A 420 26.96 -5.61 -7.60
CA LEU A 420 27.26 -4.47 -6.74
C LEU A 420 28.18 -4.92 -5.60
N GLU A 421 29.41 -4.43 -5.64
CA GLU A 421 30.45 -4.77 -4.66
C GLU A 421 29.97 -4.44 -3.23
N ASN A 422 30.28 -5.31 -2.27
CA ASN A 422 29.88 -5.25 -0.87
C ASN A 422 28.41 -5.63 -0.56
N CYS A 423 27.64 -6.10 -1.53
CA CYS A 423 26.33 -6.70 -1.27
C CYS A 423 26.45 -8.15 -0.83
N ILE A 424 26.73 -8.33 0.46
CA ILE A 424 26.92 -9.64 1.07
C ILE A 424 25.57 -10.16 1.60
N ASP A 425 25.27 -11.41 1.27
CA ASP A 425 24.04 -12.08 1.68
C ASP A 425 24.06 -12.49 3.17
N GLY A 426 23.11 -13.32 3.59
CA GLY A 426 22.99 -13.81 4.97
C GLY A 426 23.97 -14.93 5.34
N THR A 427 25.19 -14.96 4.80
CA THR A 427 26.18 -16.00 5.12
C THR A 427 26.45 -16.04 6.64
N PRO A 428 26.26 -17.20 7.31
CA PRO A 428 26.40 -17.29 8.77
C PRO A 428 27.78 -16.86 9.27
N GLY A 429 27.80 -15.87 10.17
CA GLY A 429 29.02 -15.36 10.79
C GLY A 429 29.71 -14.21 10.03
N ASP A 430 29.18 -13.80 8.87
CA ASP A 430 29.62 -12.57 8.19
C ASP A 430 28.81 -11.37 8.72
N ASP A 431 29.50 -10.47 9.41
CA ASP A 431 28.89 -9.26 9.97
C ASP A 431 28.66 -8.18 8.91
N ARG A 432 29.18 -8.34 7.70
CA ARG A 432 29.07 -7.36 6.61
C ARG A 432 27.80 -7.52 5.77
N THR A 433 26.91 -8.44 6.16
CA THR A 433 25.64 -8.69 5.47
C THR A 433 24.81 -7.41 5.28
N ALA A 434 24.13 -7.30 4.13
CA ALA A 434 23.18 -6.23 3.83
C ALA A 434 21.80 -6.42 4.51
N LEU A 435 21.58 -7.57 5.17
CA LEU A 435 20.42 -7.81 6.02
C LEU A 435 20.61 -7.13 7.39
N PHE A 436 19.53 -6.93 8.14
CA PHE A 436 19.58 -6.40 9.52
C PHE A 436 20.23 -5.01 9.63
N ARG A 437 20.03 -4.17 8.60
CA ARG A 437 20.57 -2.80 8.54
C ARG A 437 19.54 -1.84 7.94
N ILE A 438 19.70 -0.56 8.22
CA ILE A 438 19.03 0.55 7.52
C ILE A 438 20.14 1.35 6.83
N ASP A 439 19.92 1.78 5.59
CA ASP A 439 20.89 2.63 4.90
C ASP A 439 20.62 4.12 5.23
N VAL A 440 21.66 4.83 5.65
CA VAL A 440 21.63 6.28 5.86
C VAL A 440 22.29 6.96 4.68
N ILE A 441 21.51 7.75 3.94
CA ILE A 441 21.92 8.40 2.70
C ILE A 441 22.04 9.90 2.92
N GLU A 442 23.13 10.47 2.40
CA GLU A 442 23.35 11.91 2.35
C GLU A 442 23.19 12.42 0.92
N ILE A 443 22.37 13.45 0.72
CA ILE A 443 22.11 14.10 -0.57
C ILE A 443 22.56 15.57 -0.49
N PRO A 444 23.64 15.97 -1.18
CA PRO A 444 24.02 17.37 -1.34
C PRO A 444 23.07 18.12 -2.26
N VAL A 445 22.43 19.20 -1.80
CA VAL A 445 21.51 19.98 -2.64
C VAL A 445 22.22 20.65 -3.82
N ASP A 446 23.41 21.20 -3.59
CA ASP A 446 24.20 21.88 -4.64
C ASP A 446 24.77 20.92 -5.70
N ASP A 447 24.89 19.63 -5.38
CA ASP A 447 25.41 18.62 -6.29
C ASP A 447 24.85 17.22 -5.95
N PRO A 448 23.58 16.95 -6.32
CA PRO A 448 22.90 15.70 -6.00
C PRO A 448 23.58 14.47 -6.62
N SER A 449 24.44 14.64 -7.62
CA SER A 449 25.21 13.55 -8.23
C SER A 449 26.21 12.90 -7.25
N LYS A 450 26.55 13.59 -6.16
CA LYS A 450 27.44 13.10 -5.08
C LYS A 450 26.70 12.40 -3.94
N SER A 451 25.41 12.13 -4.11
CA SER A 451 24.62 11.42 -3.11
C SER A 451 25.17 10.02 -2.87
N ARG A 452 25.19 9.59 -1.61
CA ARG A 452 25.79 8.30 -1.23
C ARG A 452 25.26 7.79 0.10
N ILE A 453 25.36 6.48 0.29
CA ILE A 453 25.24 5.87 1.62
C ILE A 453 26.45 6.33 2.46
N ILE A 454 26.19 6.89 3.63
CA ILE A 454 27.21 7.35 4.58
C ILE A 454 27.39 6.39 5.76
N ASP A 455 26.35 5.63 6.10
CA ASP A 455 26.38 4.58 7.11
C ASP A 455 25.26 3.55 6.85
N SER A 456 25.41 2.34 7.38
CA SER A 456 24.38 1.28 7.34
C SER A 456 24.26 0.62 8.72
N PRO A 457 23.74 1.31 9.75
CA PRO A 457 23.71 0.83 11.13
C PRO A 457 22.94 -0.49 11.31
N THR A 458 23.47 -1.35 12.18
CA THR A 458 22.89 -2.66 12.54
C THR A 458 21.79 -2.53 13.59
N VAL A 459 20.72 -1.82 13.27
CA VAL A 459 19.70 -1.44 14.28
C VAL A 459 18.89 -2.61 14.85
N PHE A 460 18.95 -3.79 14.21
CA PHE A 460 18.26 -5.01 14.62
C PHE A 460 19.13 -5.91 15.51
N ALA A 461 20.40 -5.55 15.70
CA ALA A 461 21.32 -6.33 16.49
C ALA A 461 20.88 -6.41 17.97
N ASP A 462 21.21 -7.53 18.59
CA ASP A 462 21.07 -7.71 20.02
C ASP A 462 22.16 -6.86 20.72
N PRO A 463 21.79 -5.92 21.59
CA PRO A 463 22.74 -4.98 22.18
C PRO A 463 23.70 -5.63 23.18
N GLU A 464 23.38 -6.80 23.73
CA GLU A 464 24.21 -7.49 24.72
C GLU A 464 25.24 -8.41 24.04
N THR A 465 24.82 -9.13 23.01
CA THR A 465 25.59 -10.17 22.32
C THR A 465 26.22 -9.69 21.02
N GLY A 466 25.70 -8.61 20.43
CA GLY A 466 26.10 -8.12 19.10
C GLY A 466 25.59 -8.98 17.94
N ALA A 467 24.73 -9.97 18.20
CA ALA A 467 24.16 -10.80 17.14
C ALA A 467 23.24 -9.97 16.24
N LEU A 468 23.51 -9.92 14.94
CA LEU A 468 22.75 -9.10 13.98
C LEU A 468 21.26 -9.44 13.92
N ALA A 469 20.94 -10.74 13.95
CA ALA A 469 19.57 -11.24 14.06
C ALA A 469 19.12 -11.27 15.53
N GLY A 470 19.09 -10.10 16.17
CA GLY A 470 18.76 -9.92 17.59
C GLY A 470 17.28 -9.78 17.91
N LEU A 471 16.43 -9.81 16.87
CA LEU A 471 14.98 -9.63 16.95
C LEU A 471 14.24 -10.92 16.51
N TRP A 472 12.94 -10.82 16.22
CA TRP A 472 12.12 -11.97 15.88
C TRP A 472 12.70 -12.76 14.70
N ARG A 473 12.78 -14.09 14.86
CA ARG A 473 13.41 -15.00 13.89
C ARG A 473 12.45 -15.52 12.83
N GLY A 474 11.19 -15.10 12.88
CA GLY A 474 10.13 -15.60 12.02
C GLY A 474 9.47 -16.85 12.58
N GLY A 475 8.24 -17.09 12.14
CA GLY A 475 7.47 -18.30 12.44
C GLY A 475 6.21 -18.01 13.26
N ASP A 476 5.65 -19.08 13.79
CA ASP A 476 4.38 -19.10 14.51
C ASP A 476 4.53 -18.54 15.94
N HIS A 477 3.58 -17.70 16.36
CA HIS A 477 3.49 -17.16 17.72
C HIS A 477 2.69 -18.09 18.68
N GLY A 478 2.18 -19.23 18.18
CA GLY A 478 1.42 -20.23 18.93
C GLY A 478 -0.02 -20.40 18.42
N ASP A 479 -0.80 -21.24 19.12
CA ASP A 479 -2.20 -21.50 18.77
C ASP A 479 -3.01 -20.18 18.73
N ASP A 480 -3.87 -20.01 17.71
CA ASP A 480 -4.70 -18.82 17.45
C ASP A 480 -3.92 -17.51 17.12
N THR A 481 -2.67 -17.62 16.69
CA THR A 481 -1.82 -16.48 16.29
C THR A 481 -1.45 -16.50 14.80
N GLN A 482 -0.89 -15.41 14.29
CA GLN A 482 -0.37 -15.33 12.92
C GLN A 482 1.08 -15.82 12.81
N GLU A 483 1.45 -16.33 11.63
CA GLU A 483 2.86 -16.53 11.28
C GLU A 483 3.45 -15.18 10.86
N THR A 484 4.46 -14.72 11.59
CA THR A 484 5.10 -13.42 11.35
C THR A 484 6.48 -13.60 10.72
N TYR A 485 6.84 -12.71 9.80
CA TYR A 485 8.12 -12.78 9.10
C TYR A 485 9.32 -12.54 10.02
N ARG A 486 10.49 -13.06 9.63
CA ARG A 486 11.76 -12.72 10.29
C ARG A 486 12.01 -11.21 10.20
N THR A 487 12.52 -10.62 11.28
CA THR A 487 12.86 -9.20 11.32
C THR A 487 14.28 -8.96 10.79
N ASP A 488 14.40 -8.67 9.50
CA ASP A 488 15.67 -8.38 8.80
C ASP A 488 15.66 -7.10 7.95
N GLN A 489 14.53 -6.40 7.90
CA GLN A 489 14.36 -5.05 7.33
C GLN A 489 13.21 -4.32 8.02
N CYS A 490 13.21 -2.99 7.88
CA CYS A 490 12.00 -2.21 8.03
C CYS A 490 11.31 -2.07 6.67
N HIS A 491 9.98 -2.18 6.67
CA HIS A 491 9.18 -1.81 5.52
C HIS A 491 9.11 -0.28 5.44
N ASP A 492 8.59 0.35 6.50
CA ASP A 492 8.53 1.81 6.65
C ASP A 492 9.25 2.27 7.91
N ILE A 493 9.81 3.48 7.85
CA ILE A 493 10.40 4.16 9.01
C ILE A 493 9.84 5.57 9.09
N THR A 494 8.93 5.84 10.01
CA THR A 494 8.41 7.19 10.19
C THR A 494 9.28 7.97 11.15
N VAL A 495 9.79 9.13 10.72
CA VAL A 495 10.62 10.01 11.54
C VAL A 495 9.78 11.08 12.22
N PHE A 496 10.14 11.40 13.47
CA PHE A 496 9.57 12.49 14.26
C PHE A 496 10.70 13.39 14.80
N PRO A 497 11.33 14.22 13.94
CA PRO A 497 12.59 14.87 14.24
C PRO A 497 12.54 15.81 15.46
N SER A 498 11.39 16.44 15.73
CA SER A 498 11.23 17.35 16.86
C SER A 498 11.37 16.69 18.24
N ALA A 499 11.13 15.38 18.33
CA ALA A 499 11.33 14.61 19.55
C ALA A 499 12.61 13.74 19.51
N ASN A 500 13.40 13.82 18.43
CA ASN A 500 14.51 12.91 18.15
C ASN A 500 14.08 11.42 18.14
N LEU A 501 12.86 11.12 17.68
CA LEU A 501 12.34 9.76 17.60
C LEU A 501 12.10 9.32 16.16
N ALA A 502 12.16 8.03 15.90
CA ALA A 502 11.60 7.40 14.71
C ALA A 502 10.93 6.07 15.06
N ALA A 503 9.94 5.65 14.28
CA ALA A 503 9.22 4.40 14.44
C ALA A 503 9.39 3.55 13.19
N GLY A 504 9.96 2.36 13.32
CA GLY A 504 10.07 1.38 12.24
C GLY A 504 8.97 0.35 12.33
N ALA A 505 8.20 0.19 11.26
CA ALA A 505 7.39 -0.99 11.03
C ALA A 505 8.26 -1.99 10.27
N CYS A 506 8.76 -3.00 10.97
CA CYS A 506 9.78 -3.89 10.46
C CYS A 506 9.27 -5.32 10.42
N SER A 507 9.71 -6.12 9.45
CA SER A 507 8.99 -7.32 8.98
C SER A 507 8.42 -8.26 10.05
N GLY A 508 9.01 -8.35 11.25
CA GLY A 508 8.40 -8.99 12.42
C GLY A 508 8.35 -8.19 13.74
N ASN A 509 8.66 -6.89 13.72
CA ASN A 509 8.65 -6.04 14.92
C ASN A 509 8.22 -4.60 14.61
N GLY A 510 7.47 -4.00 15.53
CA GLY A 510 7.41 -2.55 15.69
C GLY A 510 8.60 -2.09 16.52
N ILE A 511 9.34 -1.08 16.04
CA ILE A 511 10.59 -0.63 16.67
C ILE A 511 10.55 0.87 16.92
N LEU A 512 10.95 1.29 18.12
CA LEU A 512 11.18 2.70 18.46
C LEU A 512 12.69 2.99 18.40
N PHE A 513 13.07 4.04 17.67
CA PHE A 513 14.45 4.47 17.49
C PHE A 513 14.71 5.85 18.10
N ASP A 514 15.92 6.02 18.65
CA ASP A 514 16.53 7.31 18.96
C ASP A 514 17.26 7.79 17.70
N ILE A 515 16.93 9.01 17.25
CA ILE A 515 17.56 9.69 16.12
C ILE A 515 18.20 11.02 16.54
N THR A 516 18.59 11.16 17.81
CA THR A 516 19.33 12.35 18.30
C THR A 516 20.59 12.61 17.48
N ASP A 517 21.29 11.54 17.09
CA ASP A 517 22.22 11.57 15.96
C ASP A 517 21.55 10.89 14.75
N PRO A 518 20.98 11.65 13.80
CA PRO A 518 20.29 11.08 12.64
C PRO A 518 21.23 10.37 11.67
N ARG A 519 22.56 10.43 11.88
CA ARG A 519 23.50 9.63 11.10
C ARG A 519 23.70 8.22 11.66
N LYS A 520 23.28 8.00 12.92
CA LYS A 520 23.50 6.76 13.67
C LYS A 520 22.28 6.44 14.54
N PRO A 521 21.13 6.13 13.94
CA PRO A 521 19.94 5.71 14.67
C PRO A 521 20.25 4.51 15.57
N THR A 522 19.67 4.50 16.77
CA THR A 522 19.79 3.38 17.71
C THR A 522 18.42 2.92 18.18
N ARG A 523 18.26 1.62 18.43
CA ARG A 523 17.02 1.04 18.94
C ARG A 523 16.83 1.36 20.42
N ILE A 524 15.70 1.96 20.75
CA ILE A 524 15.23 2.23 22.12
C ILE A 524 14.45 1.02 22.64
N ASP A 525 13.43 0.61 21.89
CA ASP A 525 12.51 -0.46 22.26
C ASP A 525 12.01 -1.21 21.03
N ALA A 526 11.52 -2.44 21.20
CA ALA A 526 10.89 -3.21 20.14
C ALA A 526 9.82 -4.14 20.68
N VAL A 527 8.72 -4.27 19.94
CA VAL A 527 7.57 -5.11 20.27
C VAL A 527 7.29 -6.10 19.16
N THR A 528 6.64 -7.20 19.52
CA THR A 528 6.02 -8.18 18.61
C THR A 528 4.53 -8.21 18.92
N ASP A 529 3.72 -8.56 17.92
CA ASP A 529 2.27 -8.66 18.06
C ASP A 529 1.84 -9.97 17.40
N SER A 530 1.21 -10.84 18.18
CA SER A 530 0.73 -12.14 17.70
C SER A 530 -0.41 -12.03 16.68
N GLY A 531 -1.06 -10.87 16.61
CA GLY A 531 -2.07 -10.55 15.62
C GLY A 531 -1.51 -10.01 14.32
N PHE A 532 -0.20 -9.83 14.17
CA PHE A 532 0.43 -9.24 12.98
C PHE A 532 1.08 -10.32 12.10
N ALA A 533 0.83 -10.27 10.80
CA ALA A 533 1.60 -11.05 9.84
C ALA A 533 2.85 -10.30 9.38
N TYR A 534 2.71 -9.00 9.11
CA TYR A 534 3.77 -8.18 8.56
C TYR A 534 3.57 -6.71 8.96
N TRP A 535 4.51 -6.17 9.73
CA TRP A 535 4.44 -4.77 10.17
C TRP A 535 4.75 -3.85 8.99
N HIS A 536 3.77 -3.02 8.62
CA HIS A 536 3.78 -2.30 7.37
C HIS A 536 4.15 -0.83 7.53
N SER A 537 3.38 -0.07 8.31
CA SER A 537 3.63 1.35 8.55
C SER A 537 3.48 1.74 10.03
N ALA A 538 4.02 2.91 10.38
CA ALA A 538 3.97 3.47 11.72
C ALA A 538 3.62 4.95 11.66
N THR A 539 2.69 5.43 12.48
CA THR A 539 2.28 6.85 12.51
C THR A 539 2.20 7.34 13.95
N PHE A 540 2.94 8.40 14.26
CA PHE A 540 2.85 9.10 15.53
C PHE A 540 1.57 9.95 15.60
N ASN A 541 1.03 10.10 16.81
CA ASN A 541 0.09 11.20 17.07
C ASN A 541 0.81 12.57 17.04
N ASN A 542 0.05 13.66 17.06
CA ASN A 542 0.61 15.01 16.88
C ASN A 542 1.62 15.41 17.97
N ASP A 543 1.48 14.86 19.18
CA ASP A 543 2.36 15.14 20.31
C ASP A 543 3.58 14.20 20.38
N GLY A 544 3.66 13.17 19.51
CA GLY A 544 4.74 12.18 19.51
C GLY A 544 4.74 11.25 20.74
N THR A 545 3.58 11.08 21.38
CA THR A 545 3.38 10.27 22.60
C THR A 545 2.69 8.94 22.35
N LYS A 546 2.18 8.71 21.14
CA LYS A 546 1.51 7.48 20.71
C LYS A 546 1.97 7.09 19.32
N ILE A 547 1.89 5.80 19.00
CA ILE A 547 2.18 5.26 17.66
C ILE A 547 1.06 4.30 17.29
N LEU A 548 0.56 4.45 16.07
CA LEU A 548 -0.31 3.49 15.41
C LEU A 548 0.53 2.71 14.39
N PHE A 549 0.60 1.40 14.56
CA PHE A 549 1.24 0.48 13.61
C PHE A 549 0.17 -0.25 12.80
N THR A 550 0.47 -0.53 11.52
CA THR A 550 -0.45 -1.24 10.61
C THR A 550 0.10 -2.62 10.25
N ASP A 551 -0.80 -3.59 10.03
CA ASP A 551 -0.48 -4.96 9.60
C ASP A 551 -0.88 -5.18 8.14
N GLU A 552 0.09 -5.50 7.27
CA GLU A 552 -0.18 -5.86 5.88
C GLU A 552 -0.53 -7.35 5.71
N TRP A 553 -1.56 -7.79 6.42
CA TRP A 553 -1.98 -9.18 6.36
C TRP A 553 -2.39 -9.59 4.94
N GLY A 554 -1.76 -10.65 4.44
CA GLY A 554 -1.99 -11.17 3.09
C GLY A 554 -1.15 -10.50 2.00
N GLY A 555 -0.23 -9.59 2.36
CA GLY A 555 0.74 -8.96 1.44
C GLY A 555 0.07 -8.16 0.34
N GLY A 556 -1.02 -7.46 0.66
CA GLY A 556 -1.73 -6.57 -0.25
C GLY A 556 -2.61 -7.22 -1.32
N GLY A 557 -2.40 -8.51 -1.62
CA GLY A 557 -3.08 -9.18 -2.73
C GLY A 557 -4.32 -10.00 -2.36
N ARG A 558 -4.61 -10.21 -1.06
CA ARG A 558 -5.59 -11.21 -0.61
C ARG A 558 -6.82 -10.59 0.07
N ALA A 559 -7.94 -11.29 0.02
CA ALA A 559 -9.12 -10.93 0.81
C ALA A 559 -8.93 -11.29 2.29
N ARG A 560 -8.80 -10.26 3.14
CA ARG A 560 -8.43 -10.37 4.56
C ARG A 560 -9.31 -9.55 5.52
N CYS A 561 -10.48 -9.14 5.04
CA CYS A 561 -11.54 -8.54 5.84
C CYS A 561 -12.81 -9.39 5.75
N ARG A 562 -12.67 -10.72 5.81
CA ARG A 562 -13.79 -11.65 5.62
C ARG A 562 -14.55 -11.82 6.92
N ALA A 563 -15.83 -12.19 6.84
CA ALA A 563 -16.70 -12.22 8.01
C ALA A 563 -16.26 -13.18 9.14
N TRP A 564 -15.42 -14.18 8.84
CA TRP A 564 -14.88 -15.14 9.81
C TRP A 564 -13.42 -14.87 10.18
N ASP A 565 -12.78 -13.87 9.56
CA ASP A 565 -11.42 -13.49 9.94
C ASP A 565 -11.45 -12.86 11.35
N PRO A 566 -10.49 -13.19 12.24
CA PRO A 566 -10.42 -12.58 13.55
C PRO A 566 -10.29 -11.05 13.43
N VAL A 567 -11.09 -10.30 14.19
CA VAL A 567 -11.04 -8.82 14.19
C VAL A 567 -9.71 -8.25 14.68
N THR A 568 -8.86 -9.09 15.28
CA THR A 568 -7.52 -8.75 15.73
C THR A 568 -6.44 -9.04 14.70
N TRP A 569 -6.78 -9.63 13.55
CA TRP A 569 -5.83 -9.94 12.48
C TRP A 569 -5.90 -8.89 11.37
N GLY A 570 -4.75 -8.42 10.86
CA GLY A 570 -4.72 -7.32 9.89
C GLY A 570 -5.25 -6.01 10.46
N ALA A 571 -5.25 -5.86 11.79
CA ALA A 571 -5.75 -4.69 12.50
C ALA A 571 -4.61 -3.69 12.75
N ASP A 572 -4.97 -2.41 12.84
CA ASP A 572 -4.07 -1.39 13.34
C ASP A 572 -3.88 -1.59 14.84
N ALA A 573 -2.65 -1.48 15.34
CA ALA A 573 -2.32 -1.58 16.75
C ALA A 573 -1.83 -0.24 17.30
N ILE A 574 -2.42 0.18 18.42
CA ILE A 574 -2.15 1.48 19.06
C ILE A 574 -1.29 1.26 20.30
N TYR A 575 -0.17 1.96 20.35
CA TYR A 575 0.79 1.94 21.45
C TYR A 575 0.98 3.35 22.01
N ASP A 576 1.00 3.48 23.33
CA ASP A 576 1.48 4.69 24.00
C ASP A 576 2.99 4.58 24.26
N ILE A 577 3.70 5.71 24.20
CA ILE A 577 5.12 5.81 24.56
C ILE A 577 5.21 6.26 26.02
N VAL A 578 5.48 5.32 26.93
CA VAL A 578 5.62 5.58 28.36
C VAL A 578 7.04 5.23 28.80
N ASP A 579 7.77 6.22 29.33
CA ASP A 579 9.17 6.06 29.73
C ASP A 579 10.05 5.43 28.63
N GLN A 580 9.86 5.88 27.38
CA GLN A 580 10.53 5.39 26.17
C GLN A 580 10.23 3.92 25.83
N LYS A 581 9.13 3.36 26.33
CA LYS A 581 8.65 2.01 25.99
C LYS A 581 7.33 2.05 25.27
N LEU A 582 7.14 1.08 24.38
CA LEU A 582 5.89 0.88 23.66
C LEU A 582 4.92 0.05 24.51
N GLU A 583 3.86 0.69 25.00
CA GLU A 583 2.79 0.04 25.74
C GLU A 583 1.55 -0.14 24.87
N PHE A 584 1.21 -1.38 24.55
CA PHE A 584 -0.02 -1.72 23.81
C PHE A 584 -1.28 -1.21 24.53
N LYS A 585 -2.20 -0.59 23.80
CA LYS A 585 -3.46 -0.05 24.34
C LYS A 585 -4.71 -0.61 23.68
N GLY A 586 -4.70 -0.85 22.38
CA GLY A 586 -5.88 -1.35 21.67
C GLY A 586 -5.63 -1.53 20.19
N ASN A 587 -6.63 -2.10 19.52
CA ASN A 587 -6.61 -2.34 18.08
C ASN A 587 -7.79 -1.65 17.41
N TYR A 588 -7.63 -1.32 16.12
CA TYR A 588 -8.71 -0.92 15.25
C TYR A 588 -8.68 -1.75 13.96
N LYS A 589 -9.85 -2.24 13.54
CA LYS A 589 -10.06 -2.90 12.26
C LYS A 589 -11.38 -2.39 11.70
N ILE A 590 -11.49 -2.27 10.38
CA ILE A 590 -12.75 -1.88 9.75
C ILE A 590 -13.86 -2.86 10.15
N PRO A 591 -15.06 -2.37 10.52
CA PRO A 591 -16.17 -3.25 10.90
C PRO A 591 -16.94 -3.80 9.69
N ALA A 592 -16.48 -3.50 8.47
CA ALA A 592 -17.11 -3.92 7.22
C ALA A 592 -16.53 -5.25 6.71
N PRO A 593 -17.27 -6.36 6.79
CA PRO A 593 -16.86 -7.59 6.15
C PRO A 593 -16.97 -7.42 4.63
N GLN A 594 -15.91 -7.79 3.92
CA GLN A 594 -15.79 -7.73 2.47
C GLN A 594 -15.88 -9.11 1.83
N LEU A 595 -16.11 -9.11 0.52
CA LEU A 595 -16.14 -10.33 -0.28
C LEU A 595 -14.73 -10.82 -0.59
N GLU A 596 -14.59 -12.09 -0.96
CA GLU A 596 -13.32 -12.68 -1.45
C GLU A 596 -12.82 -12.04 -2.76
N THR A 597 -13.66 -11.22 -3.39
CA THR A 597 -13.34 -10.45 -4.61
C THR A 597 -12.61 -9.13 -4.30
N GLU A 598 -12.37 -8.83 -3.02
CA GLU A 598 -11.83 -7.57 -2.53
C GLU A 598 -10.55 -7.81 -1.72
N ASN A 599 -9.43 -7.26 -2.17
CA ASN A 599 -8.20 -7.27 -1.37
C ASN A 599 -8.34 -6.23 -0.27
N CYS A 600 -8.15 -6.63 0.99
CA CYS A 600 -8.44 -5.75 2.11
C CYS A 600 -7.35 -5.81 3.17
N VAL A 601 -6.57 -4.75 3.24
CA VAL A 601 -5.46 -4.62 4.16
C VAL A 601 -5.21 -3.16 4.50
N ALA A 602 -4.68 -2.89 5.69
CA ALA A 602 -4.23 -1.56 6.07
C ALA A 602 -3.00 -1.17 5.25
N HIS A 603 -2.94 0.09 4.85
CA HIS A 603 -1.79 0.67 4.15
C HIS A 603 -1.47 2.08 4.70
N ASN A 604 -1.09 3.05 3.88
CA ASN A 604 -0.51 4.32 4.35
C ASN A 604 -1.56 5.39 4.66
N GLY A 605 -1.36 6.07 5.79
CA GLY A 605 -2.29 7.05 6.34
C GLY A 605 -1.58 8.25 6.99
N SER A 606 -2.34 9.22 7.48
CA SER A 606 -1.78 10.37 8.22
C SER A 606 -2.70 10.91 9.30
N ILE A 607 -2.17 11.76 10.18
CA ILE A 607 -2.99 12.47 11.15
C ILE A 607 -3.81 13.59 10.49
N ILE A 608 -5.05 13.77 10.95
CA ILE A 608 -5.86 14.96 10.69
C ILE A 608 -5.66 15.91 11.89
N PRO A 609 -5.04 17.09 11.72
CA PRO A 609 -4.60 17.93 12.83
C PRO A 609 -5.74 18.77 13.43
N VAL A 610 -6.75 18.11 14.01
CA VAL A 610 -7.77 18.78 14.82
C VAL A 610 -7.17 19.16 16.17
N PRO A 611 -7.26 20.44 16.61
CA PRO A 611 -6.64 20.87 17.86
C PRO A 611 -7.09 20.02 19.05
N GLY A 612 -6.13 19.41 19.73
CA GLY A 612 -6.37 18.64 20.96
C GLY A 612 -6.95 17.24 20.77
N ARG A 613 -7.03 16.72 19.54
CA ARG A 613 -7.50 15.36 19.24
C ARG A 613 -6.49 14.60 18.41
N ASP A 614 -6.44 13.30 18.62
CA ASP A 614 -5.66 12.36 17.83
C ASP A 614 -6.60 11.69 16.83
N ILE A 615 -6.66 12.23 15.61
CA ILE A 615 -7.47 11.69 14.52
C ILE A 615 -6.54 11.23 13.42
N PHE A 616 -6.77 10.03 12.91
CA PHE A 616 -5.97 9.40 11.89
C PHE A 616 -6.85 9.01 10.71
N ILE A 617 -6.36 9.20 9.50
CA ILE A 617 -6.99 8.73 8.28
C ILE A 617 -6.20 7.54 7.73
N GLN A 618 -6.85 6.40 7.66
CA GLN A 618 -6.27 5.12 7.27
C GLN A 618 -6.75 4.75 5.86
N ALA A 619 -5.79 4.43 5.00
CA ALA A 619 -6.07 3.79 3.73
C ALA A 619 -6.21 2.29 3.94
N TRP A 620 -7.34 1.73 3.54
CA TRP A 620 -7.45 0.31 3.28
C TRP A 620 -7.39 0.16 1.77
N TYR A 621 -6.96 -1.01 1.28
CA TYR A 621 -7.04 -1.32 -0.16
C TYR A 621 -8.51 -1.27 -0.65
N GLN A 622 -9.11 -2.36 -1.12
CA GLN A 622 -10.53 -2.31 -1.49
C GLN A 622 -11.46 -2.11 -0.29
N GLY A 623 -10.92 -2.06 0.95
CA GLY A 623 -11.60 -1.60 2.17
C GLY A 623 -11.88 -0.10 2.28
N GLY A 624 -11.39 0.70 1.32
CA GLY A 624 -11.68 2.12 1.26
C GLY A 624 -10.87 2.97 2.25
N ILE A 625 -11.52 3.94 2.89
CA ILE A 625 -10.93 4.92 3.80
C ILE A 625 -11.69 4.88 5.12
N SER A 626 -10.95 4.84 6.22
CA SER A 626 -11.50 5.05 7.56
C SER A 626 -10.85 6.26 8.22
N VAL A 627 -11.67 7.13 8.83
CA VAL A 627 -11.19 8.20 9.71
C VAL A 627 -11.46 7.77 11.14
N ILE A 628 -10.41 7.65 11.93
CA ILE A 628 -10.41 7.04 13.26
C ILE A 628 -10.01 8.10 14.27
N ASP A 629 -10.83 8.34 15.29
CA ASP A 629 -10.42 9.08 16.48
C ASP A 629 -9.86 8.10 17.51
N PHE A 630 -8.58 8.25 17.82
CA PHE A 630 -7.83 7.46 18.79
C PHE A 630 -7.28 8.34 19.92
N THR A 631 -7.94 9.47 20.20
CA THR A 631 -7.63 10.34 21.34
C THR A 631 -7.65 9.54 22.65
N ASP A 632 -8.57 8.59 22.77
CA ASP A 632 -8.47 7.48 23.73
C ASP A 632 -7.84 6.25 23.05
N SER A 633 -6.58 5.96 23.38
CA SER A 633 -5.82 4.85 22.79
C SER A 633 -6.46 3.47 23.06
N THR A 634 -7.33 3.35 24.06
CA THR A 634 -7.98 2.08 24.43
C THR A 634 -9.31 1.86 23.74
N ASN A 635 -9.88 2.91 23.13
CA ASN A 635 -11.20 2.85 22.50
C ASN A 635 -11.22 3.71 21.22
N PRO A 636 -10.49 3.30 20.17
CA PRO A 636 -10.54 3.99 18.87
C PRO A 636 -11.94 3.88 18.25
N ILE A 637 -12.44 4.97 17.69
CA ILE A 637 -13.76 5.03 17.06
C ILE A 637 -13.66 5.51 15.60
N GLU A 638 -14.37 4.83 14.68
CA GLU A 638 -14.54 5.31 13.30
C GLU A 638 -15.55 6.46 13.28
N ILE A 639 -15.14 7.62 12.76
CA ILE A 639 -15.96 8.85 12.72
C ILE A 639 -16.37 9.26 11.31
N ALA A 640 -15.72 8.71 10.28
CA ALA A 640 -16.05 8.93 8.88
C ALA A 640 -15.47 7.78 8.03
N TYR A 641 -16.09 7.48 6.90
CA TYR A 641 -15.55 6.51 5.95
C TYR A 641 -15.93 6.83 4.52
N PHE A 642 -15.18 6.26 3.59
CA PHE A 642 -15.52 6.22 2.18
C PHE A 642 -15.08 4.87 1.61
N ASP A 643 -15.99 4.14 1.00
CA ASP A 643 -15.72 2.81 0.45
C ASP A 643 -16.42 2.62 -0.90
N ARG A 644 -15.87 1.72 -1.72
CA ARG A 644 -16.43 1.34 -3.02
C ARG A 644 -16.51 -0.16 -3.11
N GLY A 645 -17.54 -0.66 -3.78
CA GLY A 645 -17.60 -2.07 -4.13
C GLY A 645 -16.40 -2.55 -4.97
N PRO A 646 -16.28 -3.87 -5.14
CA PRO A 646 -15.13 -4.48 -5.77
C PRO A 646 -14.90 -3.96 -7.18
N ILE A 647 -13.66 -3.99 -7.66
CA ILE A 647 -13.39 -3.62 -9.05
C ILE A 647 -14.15 -4.54 -10.04
N HIS A 648 -14.32 -5.82 -9.69
CA HIS A 648 -14.97 -6.80 -10.56
C HIS A 648 -15.87 -7.77 -9.80
N GLU A 649 -17.01 -8.16 -10.41
CA GLU A 649 -18.02 -9.04 -9.80
C GLU A 649 -17.53 -10.46 -9.50
N LYS A 650 -16.56 -10.91 -10.31
CA LYS A 650 -16.15 -12.31 -10.42
C LYS A 650 -14.66 -12.51 -10.37
N GLU A 651 -13.88 -11.46 -10.14
CA GLU A 651 -12.42 -11.55 -10.08
C GLU A 651 -11.91 -10.63 -8.96
N LEU A 652 -11.14 -11.16 -8.01
CA LEU A 652 -10.23 -10.40 -7.14
C LEU A 652 -9.16 -9.65 -7.97
N LEU A 653 -9.35 -8.34 -8.18
CA LEU A 653 -8.32 -7.48 -8.74
C LEU A 653 -7.67 -6.67 -7.63
N THR A 654 -6.34 -6.49 -7.67
CA THR A 654 -5.69 -5.56 -6.75
C THR A 654 -6.20 -4.14 -7.02
N GLY A 655 -6.76 -3.53 -5.99
CA GLY A 655 -7.38 -2.22 -6.10
C GLY A 655 -7.44 -1.49 -4.76
N GLY A 656 -8.10 -0.34 -4.78
CA GLY A 656 -8.35 0.45 -3.59
C GLY A 656 -7.19 1.39 -3.21
N PHE A 657 -7.23 1.97 -2.01
CA PHE A 657 -6.33 3.07 -1.67
C PHE A 657 -4.96 2.58 -1.21
N TRP A 658 -3.91 2.96 -1.94
CA TRP A 658 -2.53 2.77 -1.50
C TRP A 658 -2.18 3.72 -0.36
N SER A 659 -2.50 5.01 -0.53
CA SER A 659 -2.25 6.01 0.51
C SER A 659 -3.36 7.04 0.57
N VAL A 660 -3.62 7.54 1.79
CA VAL A 660 -4.56 8.63 2.02
C VAL A 660 -3.98 9.66 2.97
N TYR A 661 -3.88 10.91 2.51
CA TYR A 661 -3.25 11.99 3.26
C TYR A 661 -4.12 13.22 3.40
N TYR A 662 -4.07 13.86 4.58
CA TYR A 662 -4.71 15.14 4.82
C TYR A 662 -3.77 16.30 4.47
N TYR A 663 -4.21 17.20 3.59
CA TYR A 663 -3.42 18.36 3.19
C TYR A 663 -4.30 19.60 2.98
N GLN A 664 -4.01 20.67 3.73
CA GLN A 664 -4.66 21.99 3.63
C GLN A 664 -6.20 21.96 3.56
N GLY A 665 -6.85 21.12 4.39
CA GLY A 665 -8.32 21.08 4.45
C GLY A 665 -8.99 20.07 3.52
N ALA A 666 -8.22 19.34 2.72
CA ALA A 666 -8.71 18.26 1.87
C ALA A 666 -7.99 16.94 2.20
N ILE A 667 -8.62 15.84 1.83
CA ILE A 667 -8.08 14.49 1.91
C ILE A 667 -7.78 14.05 0.47
N TYR A 668 -6.58 13.52 0.23
CA TYR A 668 -6.16 13.04 -1.07
C TYR A 668 -5.86 11.55 -0.97
N GLY A 669 -6.44 10.74 -1.85
CA GLY A 669 -6.25 9.28 -1.86
C GLY A 669 -5.73 8.79 -3.21
N THR A 670 -4.58 8.12 -3.24
CA THR A 670 -4.09 7.42 -4.43
C THR A 670 -4.70 6.04 -4.46
N GLU A 671 -5.56 5.80 -5.45
CA GLU A 671 -6.18 4.51 -5.70
C GLU A 671 -5.32 3.73 -6.71
N ILE A 672 -5.00 2.49 -6.38
CA ILE A 672 -4.06 1.61 -7.09
C ILE A 672 -4.39 1.48 -8.57
N ALA A 673 -5.66 1.35 -8.94
CA ALA A 673 -6.16 1.09 -10.29
C ALA A 673 -6.90 2.30 -10.91
N ARG A 674 -7.73 3.00 -10.14
CA ARG A 674 -8.68 4.03 -10.60
C ARG A 674 -8.02 5.39 -10.82
N GLY A 675 -7.15 5.83 -9.92
CA GLY A 675 -6.48 7.12 -10.03
C GLY A 675 -6.35 7.89 -8.71
N LEU A 676 -6.80 9.14 -8.67
CA LEU A 676 -6.63 10.07 -7.56
C LEU A 676 -7.97 10.65 -7.13
N ASP A 677 -8.32 10.46 -5.86
CA ASP A 677 -9.52 11.02 -5.25
C ASP A 677 -9.20 12.20 -4.34
N VAL A 678 -10.10 13.17 -4.31
CA VAL A 678 -10.08 14.29 -3.36
C VAL A 678 -11.39 14.29 -2.59
N LEU A 679 -11.30 14.23 -1.27
CA LEU A 679 -12.42 14.25 -0.34
C LEU A 679 -12.32 15.43 0.63
N LYS A 680 -13.45 15.76 1.25
CA LYS A 680 -13.53 16.73 2.36
C LYS A 680 -14.32 16.16 3.52
N LEU A 681 -13.92 16.54 4.73
CA LEU A 681 -14.69 16.28 5.94
C LEU A 681 -15.95 17.14 5.97
N LEU A 682 -17.07 16.54 6.34
CA LEU A 682 -18.32 17.22 6.60
C LEU A 682 -18.57 17.35 8.11
N PRO A 683 -19.20 18.44 8.58
CA PRO A 683 -19.64 18.53 9.96
C PRO A 683 -20.59 17.39 10.32
N SER A 684 -20.39 16.80 11.48
CA SER A 684 -21.15 15.67 12.00
C SER A 684 -21.30 15.77 13.52
N GLU A 685 -21.87 14.74 14.15
CA GLU A 685 -21.87 14.63 15.61
C GLU A 685 -20.46 14.46 16.20
N PHE A 686 -19.52 13.93 15.42
CA PHE A 686 -18.14 13.68 15.84
C PHE A 686 -17.22 14.88 15.62
N LEU A 687 -17.47 15.68 14.58
CA LEU A 687 -16.64 16.82 14.20
C LEU A 687 -17.49 18.05 13.87
N SER A 688 -17.24 19.15 14.57
CA SER A 688 -17.91 20.42 14.26
C SER A 688 -17.28 21.10 13.04
N ALA A 689 -18.03 22.05 12.46
CA ALA A 689 -17.49 22.91 11.39
C ALA A 689 -16.26 23.72 11.85
N ASN A 690 -16.19 24.11 13.13
CA ASN A 690 -15.03 24.84 13.65
C ASN A 690 -13.81 23.92 13.82
N GLU A 691 -14.00 22.66 14.22
CA GLU A 691 -12.91 21.67 14.28
C GLU A 691 -12.32 21.41 12.90
N ILE A 692 -13.16 21.23 11.88
CA ILE A 692 -12.72 21.03 10.48
C ILE A 692 -11.99 22.28 9.97
N ALA A 693 -12.53 23.47 10.24
CA ALA A 693 -11.90 24.73 9.87
C ALA A 693 -10.56 24.95 10.58
N ALA A 694 -10.45 24.56 11.86
CA ALA A 694 -9.21 24.66 12.61
C ALA A 694 -8.14 23.69 12.09
N ALA A 695 -8.52 22.45 11.70
CA ALA A 695 -7.59 21.51 11.09
C ALA A 695 -7.00 22.03 9.78
N ALA A 696 -7.80 22.72 8.96
CA ALA A 696 -7.32 23.32 7.70
C ALA A 696 -6.33 24.49 7.91
N LEU A 697 -6.27 25.04 9.13
CA LEU A 697 -5.37 26.14 9.50
C LEU A 697 -4.07 25.65 10.16
N ALA A 698 -3.95 24.35 10.40
CA ALA A 698 -2.78 23.77 11.03
C ALA A 698 -1.54 23.96 10.14
N TYR A 699 -0.39 24.16 10.78
CA TYR A 699 0.90 24.26 10.09
C TYR A 699 1.98 23.53 10.90
N PRO A 700 2.99 22.93 10.25
CA PRO A 700 4.07 22.26 10.96
C PRO A 700 4.86 23.26 11.81
N THR A 701 5.27 22.83 13.00
CA THR A 701 6.02 23.64 13.98
C THR A 701 7.43 24.01 13.52
N MET A 702 7.97 23.29 12.54
CA MET A 702 9.27 23.54 11.92
C MET A 702 9.22 23.21 10.42
N GLY A 703 10.22 23.68 9.67
CA GLY A 703 10.27 23.51 8.22
C GLY A 703 9.28 24.41 7.46
N PRO A 704 9.08 24.17 6.16
CA PRO A 704 8.14 24.94 5.34
C PRO A 704 6.69 24.72 5.81
N ARG A 705 5.88 25.78 5.83
CA ARG A 705 4.50 25.71 6.34
C ARG A 705 3.56 24.83 5.52
N LYS A 706 3.91 24.52 4.28
CA LYS A 706 3.09 23.78 3.32
C LYS A 706 3.87 22.61 2.72
N LEU A 707 4.59 21.84 3.54
CA LEU A 707 5.29 20.63 3.11
C LEU A 707 4.64 19.40 3.77
N PHE A 708 4.44 18.35 2.99
CA PHE A 708 4.08 17.02 3.48
C PHE A 708 4.87 15.98 2.70
N ASN A 709 5.65 15.17 3.42
CA ASN A 709 6.30 13.99 2.89
C ASN A 709 5.80 12.76 3.64
N PRO A 710 5.51 11.65 2.94
CA PRO A 710 5.28 10.35 3.56
C PRO A 710 6.39 10.01 4.57
N GLN A 711 6.02 9.34 5.67
CA GLN A 711 6.93 8.90 6.73
C GLN A 711 7.80 10.04 7.37
N GLN A 712 7.48 11.32 7.13
CA GLN A 712 8.08 12.46 7.82
C GLN A 712 7.01 13.22 8.60
N GLN A 713 7.03 13.10 9.93
CA GLN A 713 6.05 13.76 10.78
C GLN A 713 6.67 14.90 11.58
N ILE A 714 6.05 16.08 11.46
CA ILE A 714 6.36 17.27 12.23
C ILE A 714 5.10 17.63 13.03
N PRO A 715 5.20 17.91 14.34
CA PRO A 715 4.06 18.35 15.12
C PRO A 715 3.39 19.55 14.47
N MET A 716 2.07 19.50 14.37
CA MET A 716 1.25 20.59 13.86
C MET A 716 0.89 21.55 14.99
N ALA A 717 0.89 22.84 14.67
CA ALA A 717 0.43 23.94 15.50
C ALA A 717 -0.68 24.71 14.79
N TRP A 718 -1.42 25.51 15.56
CA TRP A 718 -2.55 26.30 15.07
C TRP A 718 -2.33 27.78 15.35
N PRO A 719 -2.83 28.67 14.49
CA PRO A 719 -2.77 30.11 14.75
C PRO A 719 -3.70 30.49 15.90
N ASP A 720 -3.31 31.46 16.73
CA ASP A 720 -4.19 31.97 17.79
C ASP A 720 -5.34 32.78 17.19
N MET A 721 -6.46 32.11 16.88
CA MET A 721 -7.62 32.72 16.25
C MET A 721 -8.92 32.29 16.94
N PRO A 722 -9.97 33.14 16.91
CA PRO A 722 -11.26 32.80 17.50
C PRO A 722 -11.84 31.48 16.99
N ILE A 723 -11.58 31.11 15.73
CA ILE A 723 -12.05 29.84 15.15
C ILE A 723 -11.45 28.61 15.84
N VAL A 724 -10.16 28.66 16.24
CA VAL A 724 -9.48 27.59 16.97
C VAL A 724 -10.01 27.50 18.40
N ALA A 725 -10.25 28.65 19.04
CA ALA A 725 -10.91 28.69 20.34
C ALA A 725 -12.35 28.12 20.28
N SER A 726 -13.09 28.40 19.21
CA SER A 726 -14.42 27.82 18.99
C SER A 726 -14.39 26.30 18.83
N ALA A 727 -13.36 25.74 18.19
CA ALA A 727 -13.19 24.28 18.09
C ALA A 727 -13.10 23.62 19.48
N TYR A 728 -12.33 24.19 20.41
CA TYR A 728 -12.28 23.71 21.79
C TYR A 728 -13.63 23.84 22.52
N VAL A 729 -14.37 24.93 22.30
CA VAL A 729 -15.70 25.11 22.90
C VAL A 729 -16.68 24.04 22.40
N ASP A 730 -16.62 23.69 21.12
CA ASP A 730 -17.42 22.61 20.55
C ASP A 730 -17.08 21.25 21.16
N GLN A 731 -15.78 20.98 21.39
CA GLN A 731 -15.32 19.79 22.10
C GLN A 731 -15.82 19.76 23.55
N PHE A 732 -15.72 20.87 24.28
CA PHE A 732 -16.19 20.95 25.67
C PHE A 732 -17.69 20.75 25.79
N GLU A 733 -18.50 21.29 24.87
CA GLU A 733 -19.93 21.04 24.86
C GLU A 733 -20.25 19.58 24.55
N ARG A 734 -19.60 18.99 23.53
CA ARG A 734 -19.80 17.58 23.15
C ARG A 734 -19.41 16.62 24.28
N ALA A 735 -18.38 16.94 25.03
CA ALA A 735 -17.94 16.18 26.20
C ALA A 735 -18.75 16.49 27.48
N GLU A 736 -19.82 17.29 27.40
CA GLU A 736 -20.61 17.77 28.54
C GLU A 736 -19.80 18.48 29.64
N ALA A 737 -18.60 18.98 29.30
CA ALA A 737 -17.70 19.68 30.22
C ALA A 737 -18.13 21.13 30.50
N ILE A 738 -19.04 21.66 29.68
CA ILE A 738 -19.75 22.93 29.87
C ILE A 738 -21.22 22.78 29.48
N SER A 739 -22.09 23.65 30.01
CA SER A 739 -23.51 23.66 29.61
C SER A 739 -23.69 24.27 28.22
N SER A 740 -24.74 23.87 27.49
CA SER A 740 -25.07 24.49 26.20
C SER A 740 -25.32 26.00 26.29
N VAL A 741 -25.82 26.50 27.43
CA VAL A 741 -25.97 27.94 27.65
C VAL A 741 -24.60 28.63 27.70
N THR A 742 -23.64 28.04 28.41
CA THR A 742 -22.26 28.53 28.46
C THR A 742 -21.61 28.48 27.08
N ALA A 743 -21.77 27.38 26.34
CA ALA A 743 -21.22 27.24 24.99
C ALA A 743 -21.76 28.31 24.03
N VAL A 744 -23.08 28.57 24.05
CA VAL A 744 -23.71 29.64 23.24
C VAL A 744 -23.14 31.02 23.60
N ASN A 745 -23.07 31.36 24.89
CA ASN A 745 -22.53 32.64 25.35
C ASN A 745 -21.08 32.82 24.88
N VAL A 746 -20.25 31.79 25.04
CA VAL A 746 -18.82 31.86 24.67
C VAL A 746 -18.65 31.96 23.16
N ARG A 747 -19.44 31.24 22.35
CA ARG A 747 -19.41 31.38 20.88
C ARG A 747 -19.82 32.78 20.42
N GLU A 748 -20.81 33.41 21.06
CA GLU A 748 -21.20 34.79 20.76
C GLU A 748 -20.05 35.77 21.06
N LEU A 749 -19.38 35.61 22.21
CA LEU A 749 -18.20 36.39 22.57
C LEU A 749 -17.04 36.16 21.59
N LEU A 750 -16.79 34.92 21.14
CA LEU A 750 -15.75 34.62 20.14
C LEU A 750 -16.07 35.20 18.76
N SER A 751 -17.35 35.23 18.37
CA SER A 751 -17.81 35.89 17.14
C SER A 751 -17.60 37.41 17.22
N GLN A 752 -17.94 38.02 18.36
CA GLN A 752 -17.64 39.43 18.63
C GLN A 752 -16.13 39.70 18.55
N LEU A 753 -15.31 38.83 19.14
CA LEU A 753 -13.86 38.92 19.15
C LEU A 753 -13.28 38.95 17.74
N ALA A 754 -13.76 38.09 16.84
CA ALA A 754 -13.36 38.09 15.43
C ALA A 754 -13.64 39.43 14.74
N GLY A 755 -14.80 40.04 15.02
CA GLY A 755 -15.14 41.38 14.52
C GLY A 755 -14.22 42.49 15.06
N LEU A 756 -13.89 42.44 16.35
CA LEU A 756 -13.02 43.41 17.01
C LEU A 756 -11.57 43.34 16.51
N ILE A 757 -11.05 42.14 16.29
CA ILE A 757 -9.71 41.92 15.70
C ILE A 757 -9.67 42.54 14.30
N LYS A 758 -10.68 42.28 13.47
CA LYS A 758 -10.77 42.85 12.12
C LYS A 758 -10.86 44.39 12.13
N ALA A 759 -11.44 44.97 13.17
CA ALA A 759 -11.55 46.41 13.37
C ALA A 759 -10.34 47.05 14.10
N ASN A 760 -9.33 46.25 14.46
CA ASN A 760 -8.13 46.67 15.21
C ASN A 760 -8.43 47.39 16.55
N LYS A 761 -9.41 46.88 17.30
CA LYS A 761 -9.90 47.47 18.57
C LYS A 761 -9.31 46.78 19.81
N SER A 762 -8.01 46.93 20.03
CA SER A 762 -7.25 46.09 20.97
C SER A 762 -7.64 46.22 22.45
N SER A 763 -8.15 47.37 22.91
CA SER A 763 -8.65 47.52 24.29
C SER A 763 -9.91 46.70 24.55
N GLU A 764 -10.80 46.60 23.55
CA GLU A 764 -12.07 45.87 23.64
C GLU A 764 -11.84 44.34 23.58
N VAL A 765 -10.78 43.90 22.88
CA VAL A 765 -10.36 42.48 22.79
C VAL A 765 -10.07 41.89 24.17
N GLY A 766 -9.33 42.60 25.03
CA GLY A 766 -8.99 42.13 26.37
C GLY A 766 -10.21 41.94 27.28
N GLU A 767 -11.20 42.82 27.18
CA GLU A 767 -12.44 42.76 27.97
C GLU A 767 -13.29 41.54 27.59
N VAL A 768 -13.42 41.26 26.29
CA VAL A 768 -14.14 40.09 25.77
C VAL A 768 -13.45 38.81 26.20
N ILE A 769 -12.12 38.73 26.11
CA ILE A 769 -11.36 37.56 26.56
C ILE A 769 -11.51 37.33 28.06
N SER A 770 -11.48 38.39 28.88
CA SER A 770 -11.75 38.26 30.31
C SER A 770 -13.16 37.74 30.60
N SER A 771 -14.14 38.10 29.78
CA SER A 771 -15.51 37.60 29.90
C SER A 771 -15.60 36.12 29.54
N ILE A 772 -14.93 35.70 28.47
CA ILE A 772 -14.81 34.28 28.08
C ILE A 772 -14.17 33.47 29.22
N LYS A 773 -13.02 33.92 29.76
CA LYS A 773 -12.35 33.24 30.89
C LYS A 773 -13.24 33.10 32.11
N LYS A 774 -14.16 34.06 32.34
CA LYS A 774 -15.12 34.01 33.45
C LYS A 774 -16.22 32.97 33.21
N GLU A 775 -16.80 32.93 32.01
CA GLU A 775 -17.80 31.92 31.63
C GLU A 775 -17.21 30.50 31.70
N MET A 776 -15.95 30.35 31.30
CA MET A 776 -15.24 29.06 31.27
C MET A 776 -14.61 28.64 32.61
N LYS A 777 -14.85 29.37 33.71
CA LYS A 777 -14.22 29.09 35.01
C LYS A 777 -14.58 27.72 35.60
N SER A 778 -15.75 27.19 35.27
CA SER A 778 -16.26 25.92 35.79
C SER A 778 -16.18 24.77 34.78
N VAL A 779 -15.34 24.88 33.74
CA VAL A 779 -15.13 23.78 32.79
C VAL A 779 -14.55 22.57 33.51
N THR A 780 -15.09 21.38 33.24
CA THR A 780 -14.69 20.12 33.89
C THR A 780 -13.89 19.17 32.98
N ALA A 781 -13.26 19.71 31.93
CA ALA A 781 -12.46 18.95 30.95
C ALA A 781 -11.03 18.68 31.45
N ASP A 782 -10.29 17.84 30.71
CA ASP A 782 -8.86 17.60 30.95
C ASP A 782 -8.06 18.90 30.99
N GLN A 783 -7.12 18.99 31.94
CA GLN A 783 -6.35 20.21 32.20
C GLN A 783 -5.51 20.61 30.99
N THR A 784 -4.97 19.65 30.24
CA THR A 784 -4.16 19.92 29.04
C THR A 784 -4.99 20.63 27.97
N THR A 785 -6.23 20.19 27.75
CA THR A 785 -7.15 20.79 26.78
C THR A 785 -7.60 22.18 27.24
N VAL A 786 -7.88 22.35 28.54
CA VAL A 786 -8.19 23.67 29.12
C VAL A 786 -7.01 24.64 28.95
N ASP A 787 -5.77 24.17 29.18
CA ASP A 787 -4.56 24.99 29.03
C ASP A 787 -4.28 25.35 27.56
N ARG A 788 -4.56 24.43 26.62
CA ARG A 788 -4.49 24.72 25.17
C ARG A 788 -5.50 25.81 24.76
N PHE A 789 -6.74 25.73 25.24
CA PHE A 789 -7.75 26.77 25.02
C PHE A 789 -7.34 28.12 25.63
N GLN A 790 -6.84 28.13 26.87
CA GLN A 790 -6.39 29.36 27.53
C GLN A 790 -5.20 30.00 26.81
N ARG A 791 -4.21 29.20 26.37
CA ARG A 791 -3.08 29.67 25.57
C ARG A 791 -3.55 30.31 24.25
N THR A 792 -4.52 29.70 23.59
CA THR A 792 -5.12 30.26 22.36
C THR A 792 -5.73 31.64 22.62
N LEU A 793 -6.49 31.81 23.72
CA LEU A 793 -7.04 33.12 24.09
C LEU A 793 -5.95 34.15 24.42
N GLU A 794 -4.88 33.74 25.09
CA GLU A 794 -3.76 34.61 25.44
C GLU A 794 -2.95 35.05 24.22
N GLY A 795 -2.76 34.15 23.26
CA GLY A 795 -2.17 34.44 21.96
C GLY A 795 -3.00 35.48 21.19
N ILE A 796 -4.33 35.30 21.13
CA ILE A 796 -5.24 36.28 20.50
C ILE A 796 -5.10 37.67 21.16
N ALA A 797 -5.07 37.74 22.49
CA ALA A 797 -4.88 39.00 23.21
C ALA A 797 -3.54 39.67 22.87
N SER A 798 -2.47 38.88 22.80
CA SER A 798 -1.10 39.36 22.56
C SER A 798 -0.93 39.90 21.14
N GLN A 799 -1.48 39.20 20.13
CA GLN A 799 -1.46 39.65 18.73
C GLN A 799 -2.16 41.01 18.56
N SER A 800 -3.28 41.22 19.26
CA SER A 800 -4.00 42.48 19.22
C SER A 800 -3.25 43.63 19.92
N LEU A 801 -2.43 43.36 20.92
CA LEU A 801 -1.62 44.39 21.58
C LEU A 801 -0.39 44.78 20.75
N ALA A 802 0.16 43.87 19.96
CA ALA A 802 1.30 44.12 19.07
C ALA A 802 0.95 44.96 17.83
N SER A 803 -0.35 45.14 17.52
CA SER A 803 -0.83 46.00 16.43
C SER A 803 -1.09 47.46 16.83
N ILE A 804 -0.80 47.82 18.09
CA ILE A 804 -0.69 49.20 18.63
C ILE A 804 0.77 49.63 18.56
#